data_AF-A0A7C9VIC3-F1
#
_entry.id   AF-A0A7C9VIC3-F1
#
_cell.length_a   1.000
_cell.length_b   1.000
_cell.length_c   1.000
_cell.angle_alpha   90.00
_cell.angle_beta   90.00
_cell.angle_gamma   90.00
#
_symmetry.space_group_name_H-M   'P 1'
#
loop_
_entity.id
_entity.type
_entity.pdbx_description
1 polymer ?
#
loop_
_entity_poly.entity_id
_entity_poly.type
_entity_poly.pdbx_seq_one_letter_code
_entity_poly.pdbx_strand_id
1 'polypeptide(L)'
;MARRKSKSGFLSDYTLDDRYLLKPDRKLGRAGIDTARTREGLEVLIKSWPRTKGADDQDLEMIWRSEIRQLQRLSAIPRADELFVPMLTSGRDNDGFFLVLDPGQGSPLEVLLSAANKPSLLAQARQPRARRLLWANILRLVSGVELLHSQGIIHRNIDPWSVVTALGDEPDFLLTGFEWSMRIVAIDASHGKSMKAPREERTYSFARDWRDLAHLIAIILDIPLGPLNDLRTIASRVADHVPATEVRLLRAMLGLERVERLDGDYITSRVQAIIDDIAAEVAGKDAALCLAVRLGTGSSLSEAIRKAADGEIEVSDTVQQLRFMRDDLGDQTQLIAVNEGTALRYVLLGTRLTYRLLPYRRPNSSDPANWEFAFCDRVELDPPAKSQIVGETLIPTEALDIVKSQDAGQSFPRRRGKVQHWEDYLSRMNQRLSKKTDLVRMHQAFALLLIVEMAYATADIFPVELVSRKTGETADQKVIHIVSRIDGARASLSSLLGLEPPATRLGKLLSSETPNSEDGWIFSEPGTLGDRSSPGSTWRFLDFEELDDIECMKFEGQSLPTMRSFGFLMPADMAGRIAQFKRRLKALAALKNHGELLRMFADPRLRIENSQDPLDETSDAFKRLDQSKQSALREILSTIPLFFLQGPPGVGKTYLVGDLVDRRMAEDATARLLLSAQSNSAIDHLMSEVQKIFSSTDGDSGPLMVRARAADDDEAGDLEVDVQADKLLQDLADSSLMKEASPRLVDKVKALVAARAGRQNSRNGSDATGRRVAAELRAFEGMILRSANLVFATTNSAAVERLIEEQGLFDWTIVEEAGKATGGELLSPLLLSHRRLMIGDHRQLPPFDVDKMSRLLSSTSAVQDVVGLVDKLISRYLKDPSTDETFDEVSKAGDDFGRTCGEALSLLTLFETFVERELSRQKRKDSGPRIARRLNEQYRMHPAIARIVSKCFYEGELETNAKQVAKFARTPSPVVSTNSSVIPDKPIVFIDMPYAQTEAPGGRGGERTPPYSNPEEAKAVIRGLSLLSPSDSKIRPSLAVLSPYWQQVRRIDRELDRNKGGTLANLAGFVPAINANTYCGTVDSFQGGEADCIVISMVRNNHHATPARALGFLRDKRRMNVLLSRAKWRLIIVGSLAFYEHVVAVASKLPDQDIGFLSDFLEALESEKAAGHAAVVPWTTLKGATK
;
A
#
# COMPACT_ATOMS: atom_id res chain seq x y z
N MET A 1 15.03 8.40 -51.93
CA MET A 1 13.96 7.80 -51.12
C MET A 1 14.28 6.33 -50.92
N ALA A 2 14.41 5.86 -49.68
CA ALA A 2 14.55 4.45 -49.35
C ALA A 2 13.62 4.14 -48.18
N ARG A 3 12.64 3.24 -48.38
CA ARG A 3 11.77 2.71 -47.32
C ARG A 3 12.64 2.03 -46.26
N ARG A 4 12.43 2.33 -44.99
CA ARG A 4 13.03 1.55 -43.89
C ARG A 4 12.39 0.15 -43.90
N LYS A 5 13.17 -0.89 -44.25
CA LYS A 5 12.72 -2.28 -44.10
C LYS A 5 12.49 -2.59 -42.61
N SER A 6 11.46 -3.38 -42.32
CA SER A 6 11.22 -4.01 -41.01
C SER A 6 12.54 -4.52 -40.43
N LYS A 7 12.94 -3.98 -39.27
CA LYS A 7 14.16 -4.40 -38.58
C LYS A 7 13.90 -5.74 -37.89
N SER A 8 14.86 -6.66 -38.02
CA SER A 8 14.97 -7.84 -37.15
C SER A 8 15.37 -7.41 -35.73
N GLY A 9 14.98 -8.15 -34.68
CA GLY A 9 15.37 -7.85 -33.30
C GLY A 9 14.22 -7.29 -32.45
N PHE A 10 14.54 -6.48 -31.44
CA PHE A 10 13.57 -5.96 -30.45
C PHE A 10 12.46 -5.14 -31.13
N LEU A 11 12.82 -4.35 -32.15
CA LEU A 11 11.87 -3.50 -32.87
C LEU A 11 10.95 -4.25 -33.84
N SER A 12 11.01 -5.58 -33.91
CA SER A 12 10.16 -6.38 -34.81
C SER A 12 8.67 -6.34 -34.44
N ASP A 13 8.35 -6.00 -33.20
CA ASP A 13 6.98 -5.85 -32.71
C ASP A 13 6.36 -4.47 -33.00
N TYR A 14 7.12 -3.57 -33.64
CA TYR A 14 6.73 -2.18 -33.87
C TYR A 14 6.78 -1.82 -35.35
N THR A 15 5.79 -1.05 -35.79
CA THR A 15 5.75 -0.45 -37.13
C THR A 15 6.28 0.97 -37.05
N LEU A 16 7.54 1.18 -37.43
CA LEU A 16 8.22 2.48 -37.41
C LEU A 16 7.78 3.38 -38.57
N ASP A 17 7.72 4.69 -38.34
CA ASP A 17 7.55 5.68 -39.40
C ASP A 17 8.79 5.83 -40.29
N ASP A 18 8.58 6.31 -41.52
CA ASP A 18 9.62 6.43 -42.55
C ASP A 18 10.73 7.44 -42.22
N ARG A 19 10.51 8.36 -41.27
CA ARG A 19 11.46 9.42 -40.90
C ARG A 19 11.63 9.54 -39.39
N TYR A 20 12.89 9.70 -38.96
CA TYR A 20 13.21 10.15 -37.61
C TYR A 20 12.56 11.50 -37.32
N LEU A 21 11.99 11.63 -36.12
CA LEU A 21 11.74 12.94 -35.53
C LEU A 21 13.09 13.59 -35.17
N LEU A 22 13.99 12.82 -34.55
CA LEU A 22 15.33 13.25 -34.18
C LEU A 22 16.34 12.14 -34.46
N LYS A 23 17.44 12.45 -35.15
CA LYS A 23 18.51 11.47 -35.41
C LYS A 23 19.39 11.27 -34.17
N PRO A 24 19.87 10.05 -33.90
CA PRO A 24 20.80 9.80 -32.80
C PRO A 24 22.14 10.50 -33.03
N ASP A 25 22.72 11.07 -31.96
CA ASP A 25 24.06 11.65 -31.96
C ASP A 25 24.92 10.99 -30.88
N ARG A 26 25.81 10.09 -31.33
CA ARG A 26 26.68 9.32 -30.44
C ARG A 26 27.74 10.17 -29.74
N LYS A 27 28.22 11.26 -30.36
CA LYS A 27 29.27 12.11 -29.76
C LYS A 27 28.75 12.84 -28.53
N LEU A 28 27.47 13.22 -28.57
CA LEU A 28 26.77 13.91 -27.49
C LEU A 28 25.98 12.96 -26.58
N GLY A 29 25.98 11.65 -26.85
CA GLY A 29 25.17 10.66 -26.13
C GLY A 29 23.65 10.80 -26.33
N ARG A 30 23.22 11.57 -27.35
CA ARG A 30 21.81 11.91 -27.57
C ARG A 30 21.08 10.77 -28.30
N ALA A 31 19.96 10.34 -27.75
CA ALA A 31 19.10 9.33 -28.34
C ALA A 31 18.48 9.79 -29.66
N GLY A 32 18.24 8.85 -30.59
CA GLY A 32 17.35 9.09 -31.71
C GLY A 32 15.89 8.90 -31.27
N ILE A 33 14.97 9.72 -31.79
CA ILE A 33 13.53 9.65 -31.49
C ILE A 33 12.78 9.30 -32.79
N ASP A 34 12.04 8.20 -32.74
CA ASP A 34 11.15 7.72 -33.80
C ASP A 34 9.70 7.62 -33.27
N THR A 35 8.71 7.83 -34.13
CA THR A 35 7.32 7.43 -33.91
C THR A 35 7.08 6.02 -34.42
N ALA A 36 6.31 5.23 -33.69
CA ALA A 36 5.97 3.88 -34.08
C ALA A 36 4.56 3.48 -33.62
N ARG A 37 4.06 2.37 -34.16
CA ARG A 37 2.81 1.74 -33.72
C ARG A 37 3.04 0.33 -33.22
N THR A 38 2.42 -0.04 -32.11
CA THR A 38 2.40 -1.42 -31.60
C THR A 38 1.55 -2.32 -32.50
N ARG A 39 1.62 -3.65 -32.31
CA ARG A 39 0.73 -4.61 -33.00
C ARG A 39 -0.76 -4.33 -32.78
N GLU A 40 -1.10 -3.71 -31.65
CA GLU A 40 -2.47 -3.35 -31.24
C GLU A 40 -2.89 -1.97 -31.77
N GLY A 41 -2.01 -1.27 -32.50
CA GLY A 41 -2.29 0.02 -33.11
C GLY A 41 -2.07 1.23 -32.20
N LEU A 42 -1.50 1.05 -31.00
CA LEU A 42 -1.15 2.15 -30.10
C LEU A 42 0.06 2.92 -30.63
N GLU A 43 -0.02 4.25 -30.66
CA GLU A 43 1.10 5.12 -31.04
C GLU A 43 2.10 5.25 -29.88
N VAL A 44 3.39 5.11 -30.18
CA VAL A 44 4.48 5.14 -29.19
C VAL A 44 5.66 5.96 -29.70
N LEU A 45 6.44 6.50 -28.76
CA LEU A 45 7.73 7.12 -29.06
C LEU A 45 8.85 6.15 -28.72
N ILE A 46 9.76 5.93 -29.65
CA ILE A 46 10.92 5.04 -29.45
C ILE A 46 12.17 5.88 -29.38
N LYS A 47 12.84 5.82 -28.21
CA LYS A 47 14.19 6.34 -28.02
C LYS A 47 15.20 5.23 -28.31
N SER A 48 16.20 5.52 -29.15
CA SER A 48 17.19 4.54 -29.59
C SER A 48 18.63 5.04 -29.44
N TRP A 49 19.48 4.18 -28.88
CA TRP A 49 20.94 4.37 -28.81
C TRP A 49 21.61 3.26 -29.63
N PRO A 50 22.21 3.60 -30.79
CA PRO A 50 22.76 2.58 -31.70
C PRO A 50 24.06 1.97 -31.16
N ARG A 51 24.18 0.64 -31.28
CA ARG A 51 25.40 -0.12 -30.99
C ARG A 51 26.42 -0.05 -32.12
N THR A 52 27.69 -0.26 -31.82
CA THR A 52 28.75 -0.32 -32.85
C THR A 52 29.34 -1.71 -32.97
N LYS A 53 29.30 -2.26 -34.18
CA LYS A 53 29.88 -3.57 -34.47
C LYS A 53 31.38 -3.58 -34.09
N GLY A 54 31.75 -4.47 -33.18
CA GLY A 54 33.14 -4.68 -32.75
C GLY A 54 33.65 -3.70 -31.68
N ALA A 55 32.79 -2.84 -31.11
CA ALA A 55 33.12 -2.03 -29.94
C ALA A 55 32.59 -2.67 -28.66
N ASP A 56 33.28 -2.44 -27.54
CA ASP A 56 32.74 -2.75 -26.21
C ASP A 56 31.74 -1.65 -25.82
N ASP A 57 30.46 -2.02 -25.73
CA ASP A 57 29.36 -1.13 -25.35
C ASP A 57 28.94 -1.34 -23.88
N GLN A 58 29.78 -1.97 -23.03
CA GLN A 58 29.44 -2.27 -21.62
C GLN A 58 29.13 -1.01 -20.80
N ASP A 59 29.88 0.08 -20.98
CA ASP A 59 29.60 1.36 -20.32
C ASP A 59 28.24 1.93 -20.71
N LEU A 60 27.89 1.86 -22.00
CA LEU A 60 26.59 2.31 -22.51
C LEU A 60 25.45 1.45 -21.97
N GLU A 61 25.66 0.14 -21.83
CA GLU A 61 24.71 -0.78 -21.21
C GLU A 61 24.46 -0.45 -19.73
N MET A 62 25.52 -0.19 -18.97
CA MET A 62 25.40 0.20 -17.56
C MET A 62 24.63 1.51 -17.39
N ILE A 63 24.91 2.50 -18.24
CA ILE A 63 24.18 3.78 -18.20
C ILE A 63 22.71 3.58 -18.56
N TRP A 64 22.41 2.84 -19.63
CA TRP A 64 21.03 2.54 -20.04
C TRP A 64 20.25 1.76 -18.97
N ARG A 65 20.89 0.81 -18.27
CA ARG A 65 20.25 0.12 -17.13
C ARG A 65 20.01 1.03 -15.94
N SER A 66 21.00 1.86 -15.60
CA SER A 66 20.84 2.88 -14.55
C SER A 66 19.63 3.76 -14.85
N GLU A 67 19.42 4.09 -16.11
CA GLU A 67 18.30 4.90 -16.55
C GLU A 67 16.95 4.21 -16.40
N ILE A 68 16.84 2.97 -16.87
CA ILE A 68 15.62 2.15 -16.67
C ILE A 68 15.22 2.15 -15.19
N ARG A 69 16.19 1.95 -14.29
CA ARG A 69 15.94 1.96 -12.84
C ARG A 69 15.45 3.31 -12.34
N GLN A 70 16.00 4.42 -12.85
CA GLN A 70 15.54 5.77 -12.47
C GLN A 70 14.11 6.03 -12.95
N LEU A 71 13.78 5.72 -14.21
CA LEU A 71 12.42 5.84 -14.75
C LEU A 71 11.41 5.01 -13.95
N GLN A 72 11.77 3.77 -13.62
CA GLN A 72 10.95 2.91 -12.78
C GLN A 72 10.72 3.53 -11.41
N ARG A 73 11.76 4.02 -10.74
CA ARG A 73 11.62 4.70 -9.44
C ARG A 73 10.72 5.93 -9.51
N LEU A 74 10.88 6.76 -10.54
CA LEU A 74 10.05 7.94 -10.74
C LEU A 74 8.58 7.57 -10.94
N SER A 75 8.29 6.44 -11.59
CA SER A 75 6.91 5.97 -11.77
C SER A 75 6.21 5.55 -10.47
N ALA A 76 6.97 5.27 -9.39
CA ALA A 76 6.43 5.04 -8.05
C ALA A 76 6.11 6.32 -7.27
N ILE A 77 6.39 7.50 -7.84
CA ILE A 77 6.07 8.75 -7.17
C ILE A 77 4.59 9.08 -7.45
N PRO A 78 3.81 9.48 -6.43
CA PRO A 78 2.47 10.00 -6.65
C PRO A 78 2.47 11.14 -7.68
N ARG A 79 1.51 11.10 -8.61
CA ARG A 79 1.32 12.03 -9.75
C ARG A 79 2.37 11.95 -10.85
N ALA A 80 3.29 10.98 -10.82
CA ALA A 80 4.28 10.81 -11.87
C ALA A 80 3.65 10.61 -13.26
N ASP A 81 2.53 9.89 -13.36
CA ASP A 81 1.80 9.66 -14.61
C ASP A 81 1.04 10.90 -15.12
N GLU A 82 0.87 11.91 -14.27
CA GLU A 82 0.35 13.22 -14.67
C GLU A 82 1.43 14.15 -15.19
N LEU A 83 2.71 13.94 -14.85
CA LEU A 83 3.79 14.91 -15.08
C LEU A 83 4.88 14.41 -16.02
N PHE A 84 5.07 13.10 -16.13
CA PHE A 84 6.08 12.47 -16.96
C PHE A 84 5.46 11.57 -18.02
N VAL A 85 6.16 11.43 -19.15
CA VAL A 85 5.78 10.46 -20.18
C VAL A 85 6.09 9.04 -19.66
N PRO A 86 5.10 8.16 -19.52
CA PRO A 86 5.34 6.82 -18.97
C PRO A 86 6.15 5.96 -19.93
N MET A 87 7.11 5.21 -19.37
CA MET A 87 7.77 4.12 -20.07
C MET A 87 6.83 2.91 -20.14
N LEU A 88 6.71 2.30 -21.31
CA LEU A 88 5.95 1.06 -21.52
C LEU A 88 6.83 -0.17 -21.42
N THR A 89 8.01 -0.09 -22.01
CA THR A 89 8.96 -1.20 -22.04
C THR A 89 10.34 -0.70 -22.44
N SER A 90 11.34 -1.54 -22.21
CA SER A 90 12.72 -1.34 -22.60
C SER A 90 13.27 -2.62 -23.24
N GLY A 91 14.25 -2.46 -24.13
CA GLY A 91 14.88 -3.61 -24.76
C GLY A 91 16.24 -3.32 -25.34
N ARG A 92 16.98 -4.39 -25.62
CA ARG A 92 18.28 -4.35 -26.28
C ARG A 92 18.37 -5.46 -27.31
N ASP A 93 19.12 -5.21 -28.37
CA ASP A 93 19.48 -6.22 -29.37
C ASP A 93 20.87 -5.93 -29.95
N ASN A 94 21.22 -6.55 -31.08
CA ASN A 94 22.49 -6.34 -31.75
C ASN A 94 22.64 -4.94 -32.40
N ASP A 95 21.53 -4.24 -32.64
CA ASP A 95 21.50 -2.95 -33.32
C ASP A 95 21.50 -1.78 -32.33
N GLY A 96 21.00 -1.96 -31.10
CA GLY A 96 20.92 -0.87 -30.14
C GLY A 96 20.32 -1.20 -28.78
N PHE A 97 20.19 -0.14 -27.97
CA PHE A 97 19.38 -0.09 -26.77
C PHE A 97 18.16 0.81 -27.03
N PHE A 98 17.01 0.45 -26.46
CA PHE A 98 15.73 1.06 -26.77
C PHE A 98 14.91 1.33 -25.51
N LEU A 99 14.20 2.46 -25.50
CA LEU A 99 13.10 2.75 -24.59
C LEU A 99 11.85 3.06 -25.40
N VAL A 100 10.71 2.50 -24.99
CA VAL A 100 9.41 2.74 -25.61
C VAL A 100 8.57 3.53 -24.63
N LEU A 101 8.15 4.71 -25.04
CA LEU A 101 7.37 5.66 -24.24
C LEU A 101 5.95 5.76 -24.80
N ASP A 102 4.97 5.93 -23.92
CA ASP A 102 3.56 6.17 -24.28
C ASP A 102 3.29 7.68 -24.27
N PRO A 103 3.26 8.34 -25.45
CA PRO A 103 2.96 9.76 -25.54
C PRO A 103 1.45 10.05 -25.41
N GLY A 104 0.59 9.03 -25.28
CA GLY A 104 -0.85 9.16 -25.40
C GLY A 104 -1.25 9.72 -26.76
N GLN A 105 -1.92 10.86 -26.77
CA GLN A 105 -2.29 11.61 -27.98
C GLN A 105 -1.27 12.72 -28.32
N GLY A 106 -0.19 12.82 -27.56
CA GLY A 106 0.77 13.91 -27.65
C GLY A 106 1.91 13.66 -28.65
N SER A 107 2.61 14.74 -28.98
CA SER A 107 3.87 14.69 -29.74
C SER A 107 4.91 15.62 -29.09
N PRO A 108 6.22 15.45 -29.37
CA PRO A 108 7.23 16.36 -28.86
C PRO A 108 6.94 17.81 -29.28
N LEU A 109 7.03 18.76 -28.35
CA LEU A 109 6.68 20.17 -28.56
C LEU A 109 7.48 20.81 -29.71
N GLU A 110 8.74 20.41 -29.92
CA GLU A 110 9.53 20.86 -31.08
C GLU A 110 8.84 20.59 -32.42
N VAL A 111 8.18 19.43 -32.56
CA VAL A 111 7.45 19.07 -33.80
C VAL A 111 6.31 20.05 -34.05
N LEU A 112 5.65 20.51 -32.98
CA LEU A 112 4.54 21.46 -33.05
C LEU A 112 5.02 22.90 -33.26
N LEU A 113 6.16 23.28 -32.67
CA LEU A 113 6.77 24.60 -32.85
C LEU A 113 7.34 24.80 -34.27
N SER A 114 7.86 23.73 -34.88
CA SER A 114 8.42 23.71 -36.23
C SER A 114 7.41 23.41 -37.33
N ALA A 115 6.15 23.13 -36.97
CA ALA A 115 5.08 22.88 -37.93
C ALA A 115 4.82 24.10 -38.82
N ALA A 116 4.53 23.86 -40.11
CA ALA A 116 4.27 24.91 -41.09
C ALA A 116 3.10 25.84 -40.68
N ASN A 117 2.09 25.28 -40.02
CA ASN A 117 1.01 26.01 -39.37
C ASN A 117 1.08 25.73 -37.87
N LYS A 118 1.41 26.75 -37.07
CA LYS A 118 1.41 26.62 -35.61
C LYS A 118 0.01 26.27 -35.10
N PRO A 119 -0.12 25.31 -34.17
CA PRO A 119 -1.38 25.03 -33.48
C PRO A 119 -2.00 26.29 -32.87
N SER A 120 -3.33 26.34 -32.81
CA SER A 120 -4.11 27.51 -32.36
C SER A 120 -3.61 28.08 -31.03
N LEU A 121 -3.36 27.21 -30.04
CA LEU A 121 -2.89 27.60 -28.71
C LEU A 121 -1.55 28.35 -28.75
N LEU A 122 -0.57 27.84 -29.50
CA LEU A 122 0.75 28.47 -29.65
C LEU A 122 0.69 29.72 -30.52
N ALA A 123 -0.13 29.71 -31.58
CA ALA A 123 -0.33 30.88 -32.44
C ALA A 123 -1.02 32.04 -31.70
N GLN A 124 -1.82 31.73 -30.68
CA GLN A 124 -2.57 32.68 -29.87
C GLN A 124 -1.95 32.92 -28.49
N ALA A 125 -0.69 32.56 -28.24
CA ALA A 125 -0.02 32.64 -26.93
C ALA A 125 -0.04 34.04 -26.25
N ARG A 126 -0.35 35.10 -27.02
CA ARG A 126 -0.52 36.48 -26.53
C ARG A 126 -1.93 36.79 -26.01
N GLN A 127 -2.93 35.97 -26.34
CA GLN A 127 -4.30 36.16 -25.87
C GLN A 127 -4.43 35.64 -24.42
N PRO A 128 -5.12 36.36 -23.51
CA PRO A 128 -5.18 35.99 -22.09
C PRO A 128 -5.62 34.54 -21.81
N ARG A 129 -6.58 33.99 -22.56
CA ARG A 129 -7.04 32.60 -22.40
C ARG A 129 -5.96 31.56 -22.78
N ALA A 130 -5.42 31.68 -23.99
CA ALA A 130 -4.34 30.82 -24.46
C ALA A 130 -3.12 30.94 -23.53
N ARG A 131 -2.80 32.16 -23.08
CA ARG A 131 -1.73 32.44 -22.12
C ARG A 131 -1.96 31.79 -20.76
N ARG A 132 -3.18 31.83 -20.22
CA ARG A 132 -3.56 31.13 -18.99
C ARG A 132 -3.37 29.62 -19.12
N LEU A 133 -3.82 29.02 -20.23
CA LEU A 133 -3.67 27.58 -20.46
C LEU A 133 -2.18 27.20 -20.63
N LEU A 134 -1.39 28.01 -21.32
CA LEU A 134 0.06 27.83 -21.43
C LEU A 134 0.76 27.93 -20.06
N TRP A 135 0.39 28.89 -19.20
CA TRP A 135 0.93 28.96 -17.85
C TRP A 135 0.50 27.80 -16.96
N ALA A 136 -0.73 27.30 -17.10
CA ALA A 136 -1.16 26.06 -16.43
C ALA A 136 -0.35 24.84 -16.92
N ASN A 137 0.02 24.81 -18.19
CA ASN A 137 0.94 23.82 -18.75
C ASN A 137 2.38 23.99 -18.25
N ILE A 138 2.86 25.22 -18.11
CA ILE A 138 4.17 25.53 -17.51
C ILE A 138 4.20 25.11 -16.04
N LEU A 139 3.11 25.30 -15.30
CA LEU A 139 2.99 24.85 -13.91
C LEU A 139 3.21 23.33 -13.78
N ARG A 140 2.73 22.55 -14.76
CA ARG A 140 2.99 21.09 -14.83
C ARG A 140 4.49 20.81 -15.03
N LEU A 141 5.17 21.54 -15.91
CA LEU A 141 6.62 21.40 -16.08
C LEU A 141 7.39 21.78 -14.82
N VAL A 142 7.02 22.89 -14.15
CA VAL A 142 7.63 23.29 -12.87
C VAL A 142 7.43 22.20 -11.83
N SER A 143 6.22 21.65 -11.73
CA SER A 143 5.90 20.56 -10.81
C SER A 143 6.74 19.31 -11.11
N GLY A 144 6.90 18.95 -12.39
CA GLY A 144 7.73 17.82 -12.82
C GLY A 144 9.21 18.01 -12.51
N VAL A 145 9.76 19.20 -12.76
CA VAL A 145 11.16 19.51 -12.43
C VAL A 145 11.40 19.50 -10.92
N GLU A 146 10.49 20.08 -10.13
CA GLU A 146 10.59 20.03 -8.68
C GLU A 146 10.50 18.59 -8.15
N LEU A 147 9.65 17.75 -8.75
CA LEU A 147 9.54 16.35 -8.38
C LEU A 147 10.85 15.58 -8.64
N LEU A 148 11.59 15.92 -9.70
CA LEU A 148 12.93 15.38 -9.93
C LEU A 148 13.92 15.91 -8.87
N HIS A 149 13.89 17.22 -8.58
CA HIS A 149 14.80 17.86 -7.65
C HIS A 149 14.62 17.37 -6.21
N SER A 150 13.38 17.14 -5.77
CA SER A 150 13.07 16.57 -4.45
C SER A 150 13.66 15.17 -4.25
N GLN A 151 13.82 14.42 -5.35
CA GLN A 151 14.48 13.11 -5.38
C GLN A 151 16.01 13.18 -5.58
N GLY A 152 16.56 14.40 -5.68
CA GLY A 152 17.98 14.65 -5.89
C GLY A 152 18.45 14.43 -7.33
N ILE A 153 17.53 14.49 -8.30
CA ILE A 153 17.76 14.20 -9.72
C ILE A 153 17.82 15.51 -10.50
N ILE A 154 18.85 15.67 -11.34
CA ILE A 154 18.99 16.82 -12.26
C ILE A 154 18.60 16.41 -13.68
N HIS A 155 17.67 17.12 -14.31
CA HIS A 155 17.15 16.79 -15.64
C HIS A 155 18.20 16.96 -16.77
N ARG A 156 19.04 18.00 -16.72
CA ARG A 156 20.17 18.30 -17.65
C ARG A 156 19.82 18.63 -19.11
N ASN A 157 18.65 18.22 -19.60
CA ASN A 157 18.23 18.39 -20.99
C ASN A 157 16.78 18.95 -21.12
N ILE A 158 16.45 20.02 -20.40
CA ILE A 158 15.15 20.68 -20.52
C ILE A 158 15.15 21.53 -21.80
N ASP A 159 14.37 21.10 -22.79
CA ASP A 159 14.26 21.73 -24.12
C ASP A 159 12.91 21.38 -24.78
N PRO A 160 12.58 21.91 -25.98
CA PRO A 160 11.31 21.56 -26.63
C PRO A 160 11.16 20.09 -27.06
N TRP A 161 12.23 19.30 -27.13
CA TRP A 161 12.14 17.85 -27.34
C TRP A 161 11.81 17.09 -26.05
N SER A 162 12.05 17.72 -24.91
CA SER A 162 11.83 17.17 -23.57
C SER A 162 10.38 17.35 -23.09
N VAL A 163 9.50 17.97 -23.89
CA VAL A 163 8.07 18.17 -23.57
C VAL A 163 7.21 17.48 -24.61
N VAL A 164 6.26 16.66 -24.16
CA VAL A 164 5.23 16.01 -24.99
C VAL A 164 3.87 16.60 -24.66
N THR A 165 3.08 16.92 -25.67
CA THR A 165 1.75 17.54 -25.53
C THR A 165 0.89 17.27 -26.77
N ALA A 166 -0.42 17.17 -26.58
CA ALA A 166 -1.42 17.16 -27.66
C ALA A 166 -1.94 18.59 -27.96
N LEU A 167 -1.60 19.58 -27.13
CA LEU A 167 -2.12 20.95 -27.14
C LEU A 167 -3.66 20.99 -27.15
N GLY A 168 -4.26 20.15 -26.31
CA GLY A 168 -5.71 20.18 -26.08
C GLY A 168 -6.18 21.44 -25.34
N ASP A 169 -7.47 21.48 -25.04
CA ASP A 169 -8.09 22.58 -24.28
C ASP A 169 -7.82 22.49 -22.76
N GLU A 170 -7.19 21.40 -22.31
CA GLU A 170 -6.77 21.17 -20.92
C GLU A 170 -5.24 21.11 -20.81
N PRO A 171 -4.67 21.46 -19.64
CA PRO A 171 -3.23 21.32 -19.40
C PRO A 171 -2.77 19.86 -19.52
N ASP A 172 -1.88 19.58 -20.47
CA ASP A 172 -1.46 18.24 -20.87
C ASP A 172 0.07 18.10 -21.08
N PHE A 173 0.87 19.11 -20.73
CA PHE A 173 2.33 19.02 -20.86
C PHE A 173 2.87 17.88 -19.99
N LEU A 174 3.67 17.00 -20.59
CA LEU A 174 4.39 15.91 -19.95
C LEU A 174 5.89 16.06 -20.21
N LEU A 175 6.69 15.84 -19.19
CA LEU A 175 8.14 15.93 -19.26
C LEU A 175 8.76 14.55 -19.61
N THR A 176 9.77 14.57 -20.46
CA THR A 176 10.62 13.44 -20.86
C THR A 176 12.04 13.98 -21.08
N GLY A 177 13.03 13.19 -21.46
CA GLY A 177 14.37 13.72 -21.76
C GLY A 177 15.31 13.73 -20.57
N PHE A 178 14.85 13.29 -19.40
CA PHE A 178 15.68 13.09 -18.21
C PHE A 178 16.44 11.76 -18.25
N GLU A 179 16.48 11.08 -19.41
CA GLU A 179 17.00 9.71 -19.52
C GLU A 179 18.54 9.56 -19.40
N TRP A 180 19.22 10.57 -18.88
CA TRP A 180 20.66 10.64 -18.60
C TRP A 180 20.94 11.49 -17.35
N SER A 181 19.96 11.52 -16.43
CA SER A 181 19.99 12.38 -15.25
C SER A 181 21.00 11.87 -14.21
N MET A 182 21.64 12.80 -13.51
CA MET A 182 22.58 12.47 -12.44
C MET A 182 21.90 12.65 -11.10
N ARG A 183 21.95 11.62 -10.25
CA ARG A 183 21.60 11.73 -8.84
C ARG A 183 22.81 12.26 -8.09
N ILE A 184 22.65 13.35 -7.34
CA ILE A 184 23.72 13.83 -6.46
C ILE A 184 23.72 12.92 -5.23
N VAL A 185 24.59 11.91 -5.24
CA VAL A 185 25.01 11.19 -4.04
C VAL A 185 26.42 11.71 -3.73
N ALA A 186 26.74 11.97 -2.46
CA ALA A 186 28.12 12.33 -2.09
C ALA A 186 29.04 11.17 -2.50
N ILE A 187 29.75 11.33 -3.61
CA ILE A 187 30.65 10.31 -4.15
C ILE A 187 31.87 10.27 -3.24
N ASP A 188 32.11 9.11 -2.66
CA ASP A 188 33.36 8.79 -2.00
C ASP A 188 34.48 8.75 -3.04
N ALA A 189 35.55 9.48 -2.79
CA ALA A 189 36.68 9.60 -3.69
C ALA A 189 37.58 8.36 -3.54
N SER A 190 37.13 7.20 -4.02
CA SER A 190 38.03 6.04 -4.10
C SER A 190 37.84 5.22 -5.38
N HIS A 191 38.94 5.16 -6.14
CA HIS A 191 39.28 4.19 -7.18
C HIS A 191 38.38 4.02 -8.41
N GLY A 192 38.19 5.10 -9.17
CA GLY A 192 37.97 5.02 -10.62
C GLY A 192 39.16 5.62 -11.37
N LYS A 193 39.83 4.86 -12.24
CA LYS A 193 40.84 5.41 -13.17
C LYS A 193 40.24 6.62 -13.87
N SER A 194 40.98 7.74 -13.87
CA SER A 194 40.62 9.00 -14.51
C SER A 194 40.23 8.77 -15.97
N MET A 195 38.93 8.61 -16.23
CA MET A 195 38.36 8.83 -17.55
C MET A 195 38.19 10.33 -17.71
N LYS A 196 39.12 10.95 -18.44
CA LYS A 196 38.94 12.30 -18.94
C LYS A 196 37.77 12.31 -19.92
N ALA A 197 36.60 12.72 -19.46
CA ALA A 197 35.55 13.21 -20.34
C ALA A 197 36.04 14.45 -21.11
N PRO A 198 35.58 14.70 -22.34
CA PRO A 198 36.03 15.83 -23.14
C PRO A 198 35.55 17.14 -22.50
N ARG A 199 36.48 18.07 -22.31
CA ARG A 199 36.22 19.46 -21.89
C ARG A 199 35.33 20.19 -22.90
N GLU A 200 34.15 20.59 -22.46
CA GLU A 200 33.69 21.99 -22.39
C GLU A 200 32.88 22.08 -21.09
N GLU A 201 33.33 22.87 -20.11
CA GLU A 201 32.71 22.92 -18.77
C GLU A 201 31.29 23.50 -18.82
N ARG A 202 30.28 22.63 -18.98
CA ARG A 202 28.90 22.91 -18.57
C ARG A 202 28.70 22.35 -17.17
N THR A 203 28.70 23.21 -16.17
CA THR A 203 28.29 22.84 -14.81
C THR A 203 26.78 22.56 -14.79
N TYR A 204 26.39 21.34 -14.42
CA TYR A 204 24.99 20.93 -14.22
C TYR A 204 24.61 21.12 -12.75
N SER A 205 23.42 21.66 -12.48
CA SER A 205 22.89 21.88 -11.13
C SER A 205 21.38 22.06 -11.16
N PHE A 206 20.70 21.96 -10.01
CA PHE A 206 19.28 22.29 -9.89
C PHE A 206 18.98 23.70 -10.41
N ALA A 207 19.84 24.66 -10.09
CA ALA A 207 19.73 26.03 -10.61
C ALA A 207 19.84 26.08 -12.14
N ARG A 208 20.63 25.20 -12.78
CA ARG A 208 20.74 25.14 -14.24
C ARG A 208 19.45 24.63 -14.88
N ASP A 209 18.81 23.61 -14.32
CA ASP A 209 17.50 23.13 -14.81
C ASP A 209 16.46 24.25 -14.78
N TRP A 210 16.40 25.05 -13.71
CA TRP A 210 15.52 26.22 -13.66
C TRP A 210 15.84 27.27 -14.72
N ARG A 211 17.12 27.49 -15.05
CA ARG A 211 17.50 28.36 -16.17
C ARG A 211 17.03 27.80 -17.51
N ASP A 212 17.23 26.51 -17.75
CA ASP A 212 16.86 25.88 -19.01
C ASP A 212 15.32 25.87 -19.19
N LEU A 213 14.57 25.66 -18.10
CA LEU A 213 13.11 25.84 -18.08
C LEU A 213 12.70 27.30 -18.37
N ALA A 214 13.41 28.30 -17.84
CA ALA A 214 13.12 29.71 -18.14
C ALA A 214 13.30 30.04 -19.64
N HIS A 215 14.32 29.47 -20.28
CA HIS A 215 14.51 29.60 -21.73
C HIS A 215 13.38 28.92 -22.50
N LEU A 216 12.97 27.72 -22.09
CA LEU A 216 11.85 27.01 -22.69
C LEU A 216 10.53 27.81 -22.57
N ILE A 217 10.25 28.39 -21.40
CA ILE A 217 9.07 29.25 -21.17
C ILE A 217 9.11 30.47 -22.10
N ALA A 218 10.28 31.11 -22.26
CA ALA A 218 10.43 32.23 -23.17
C ALA A 218 10.13 31.85 -24.64
N ILE A 219 10.53 30.65 -25.07
CA ILE A 219 10.20 30.12 -26.40
C ILE A 219 8.69 29.88 -26.55
N ILE A 220 8.06 29.25 -25.56
CA ILE A 220 6.62 28.92 -25.57
C ILE A 220 5.74 30.17 -25.59
N LEU A 221 6.13 31.20 -24.84
CA LEU A 221 5.38 32.45 -24.68
C LEU A 221 5.77 33.54 -25.68
N ASP A 222 6.64 33.22 -26.65
CA ASP A 222 7.16 34.15 -27.68
C ASP A 222 7.79 35.42 -27.06
N ILE A 223 8.69 35.22 -26.09
CA ILE A 223 9.43 36.27 -25.38
C ILE A 223 10.87 36.34 -25.91
N PRO A 224 11.35 37.51 -26.36
CA PRO A 224 12.68 37.62 -26.94
C PRO A 224 13.78 37.47 -25.87
N LEU A 225 14.68 36.49 -26.06
CA LEU A 225 15.74 36.16 -25.09
C LEU A 225 16.77 37.28 -24.88
N GLY A 226 17.07 38.07 -25.91
CA GLY A 226 18.04 39.18 -25.82
C GLY A 226 17.63 40.23 -24.78
N PRO A 227 16.46 40.90 -24.96
CA PRO A 227 15.93 41.86 -23.98
C PRO A 227 15.67 41.24 -22.59
N LEU A 228 15.28 39.97 -22.53
CA LEU A 228 15.06 39.25 -21.27
C LEU A 228 16.36 39.17 -20.44
N ASN A 229 17.48 38.83 -21.10
CA ASN A 229 18.79 38.68 -20.49
C ASN A 229 19.50 40.01 -20.17
N ASP A 230 19.04 41.14 -20.72
CA ASP A 230 19.63 42.46 -20.45
C ASP A 230 18.93 43.16 -19.26
N LEU A 231 19.59 43.18 -18.10
CA LEU A 231 19.11 43.86 -16.89
C LEU A 231 18.92 45.37 -17.06
N ARG A 232 19.52 46.00 -18.09
CA ARG A 232 19.30 47.43 -18.40
C ARG A 232 17.91 47.67 -19.00
N THR A 233 17.29 46.63 -19.57
CA THR A 233 15.91 46.69 -20.05
C THR A 233 14.97 46.55 -18.86
N ILE A 234 14.14 47.57 -18.60
CA ILE A 234 13.11 47.53 -17.56
C ILE A 234 12.16 46.36 -17.86
N ALA A 235 11.72 45.62 -16.83
CA ALA A 235 10.89 44.42 -17.00
C ALA A 235 9.64 44.65 -17.89
N SER A 236 8.98 45.80 -17.76
CA SER A 236 7.82 46.18 -18.58
C SER A 236 8.13 46.52 -20.05
N ARG A 237 9.40 46.57 -20.45
CA ARG A 237 9.85 46.88 -21.81
C ARG A 237 10.53 45.69 -22.50
N VAL A 238 10.53 44.51 -21.89
CA VAL A 238 11.10 43.30 -22.50
C VAL A 238 10.28 42.84 -23.70
N ALA A 239 8.95 42.92 -23.59
CA ALA A 239 8.00 42.76 -24.70
C ALA A 239 6.66 43.37 -24.33
N ASP A 240 5.99 44.05 -25.27
CA ASP A 240 4.74 44.79 -25.03
C ASP A 240 3.57 43.91 -24.57
N HIS A 241 3.60 42.61 -24.92
CA HIS A 241 2.55 41.63 -24.59
C HIS A 241 2.83 40.83 -23.30
N VAL A 242 3.89 41.16 -22.56
CA VAL A 242 4.32 40.39 -21.38
C VAL A 242 4.29 41.26 -20.12
N PRO A 243 3.50 40.89 -19.10
CA PRO A 243 3.49 41.57 -17.82
C PRO A 243 4.87 41.56 -17.14
N ALA A 244 5.17 42.62 -16.38
CA ALA A 244 6.43 42.71 -15.64
C ALA A 244 6.59 41.58 -14.59
N THR A 245 5.48 41.03 -14.07
CA THR A 245 5.50 39.91 -13.11
C THR A 245 6.08 38.64 -13.72
N GLU A 246 5.72 38.31 -14.96
CA GLU A 246 6.26 37.17 -15.71
C GLU A 246 7.76 37.33 -15.99
N VAL A 247 8.17 38.52 -16.46
CA VAL A 247 9.57 38.83 -16.78
C VAL A 247 10.45 38.72 -15.54
N ARG A 248 9.97 39.21 -14.37
CA ARG A 248 10.70 39.11 -13.10
C ARG A 248 10.88 37.66 -12.65
N LEU A 249 9.84 36.82 -12.81
CA LEU A 249 9.97 35.38 -12.53
C LEU A 249 11.04 34.74 -13.42
N LEU A 250 11.00 34.98 -14.74
CA LEU A 250 11.99 34.44 -15.67
C LEU A 250 13.41 34.93 -15.35
N ARG A 251 13.59 36.20 -14.99
CA ARG A 251 14.90 36.74 -14.56
C ARG A 251 15.39 36.14 -13.25
N ALA A 252 14.49 35.86 -12.30
CA ALA A 252 14.83 35.14 -11.07
C ALA A 252 15.30 33.71 -11.37
N MET A 253 14.58 32.97 -12.23
CA MET A 253 14.95 31.62 -12.67
C MET A 253 16.30 31.61 -13.43
N LEU A 254 16.58 32.65 -14.22
CA LEU A 254 17.86 32.84 -14.91
C LEU A 254 19.03 33.16 -13.95
N GLY A 255 18.74 33.52 -12.69
CA GLY A 255 19.71 33.97 -11.71
C GLY A 255 20.20 35.41 -11.93
N LEU A 256 19.43 36.22 -12.68
CA LEU A 256 19.71 37.62 -12.95
C LEU A 256 19.17 38.54 -11.84
N GLU A 257 18.04 38.18 -11.23
CA GLU A 257 17.51 38.81 -10.00
C GLU A 257 17.92 38.01 -8.77
N ARG A 258 18.34 38.70 -7.70
CA ARG A 258 18.67 38.04 -6.41
C ARG A 258 17.39 37.69 -5.68
N VAL A 259 17.26 36.43 -5.27
CA VAL A 259 16.21 35.92 -4.41
C VAL A 259 16.88 35.21 -3.23
N GLU A 260 16.28 35.25 -2.04
CA GLU A 260 16.83 34.59 -0.84
C GLU A 260 16.96 33.07 -1.02
N ARG A 261 15.96 32.44 -1.66
CA ARG A 261 15.94 31.01 -1.98
C ARG A 261 15.11 30.79 -3.25
N LEU A 262 15.72 30.19 -4.27
CA LEU A 262 15.05 29.79 -5.51
C LEU A 262 14.84 28.27 -5.48
N ASP A 263 13.63 27.85 -5.17
CA ASP A 263 13.19 26.44 -5.16
C ASP A 263 11.84 26.28 -5.87
N GLY A 264 11.40 25.03 -6.04
CA GLY A 264 10.13 24.73 -6.69
C GLY A 264 8.94 25.38 -6.02
N ASP A 265 8.90 25.51 -4.70
CA ASP A 265 7.82 26.20 -3.96
C ASP A 265 7.73 27.68 -4.33
N TYR A 266 8.87 28.38 -4.37
CA TYR A 266 8.92 29.76 -4.83
C TYR A 266 8.43 29.89 -6.28
N ILE A 267 8.92 29.06 -7.20
CA ILE A 267 8.56 29.16 -8.62
C ILE A 267 7.07 28.81 -8.80
N THR A 268 6.58 27.75 -8.17
CA THR A 268 5.20 27.27 -8.21
C THR A 268 4.23 28.36 -7.73
N SER A 269 4.48 28.95 -6.56
CA SER A 269 3.64 30.02 -6.03
C SER A 269 3.59 31.25 -6.95
N ARG A 270 4.72 31.60 -7.59
CA ARG A 270 4.79 32.71 -8.55
C ARG A 270 4.07 32.40 -9.87
N VAL A 271 4.16 31.18 -10.37
CA VAL A 271 3.40 30.73 -11.54
C VAL A 271 1.90 30.74 -11.24
N GLN A 272 1.50 30.24 -10.07
CA GLN A 272 0.10 30.25 -9.66
C GLN A 272 -0.46 31.68 -9.56
N ALA A 273 0.30 32.61 -8.98
CA ALA A 273 -0.08 34.02 -8.95
C ALA A 273 -0.26 34.62 -10.37
N ILE A 274 0.61 34.26 -11.32
CA ILE A 274 0.46 34.67 -12.73
C ILE A 274 -0.82 34.07 -13.33
N ILE A 275 -1.11 32.79 -13.08
CA ILE A 275 -2.33 32.13 -13.56
C ILE A 275 -3.57 32.83 -12.99
N ASP A 276 -3.56 33.17 -11.70
CA ASP A 276 -4.66 33.83 -11.01
C ASP A 276 -4.84 35.29 -11.47
N ASP A 277 -3.75 36.02 -11.71
CA ASP A 277 -3.78 37.37 -12.27
C ASP A 277 -4.39 37.37 -13.68
N ILE A 278 -3.97 36.44 -14.55
CA ILE A 278 -4.54 36.28 -15.90
C ILE A 278 -5.99 35.81 -15.78
N ALA A 279 -6.33 34.95 -14.82
CA ALA A 279 -7.70 34.53 -14.55
C ALA A 279 -8.58 35.73 -14.17
N ALA A 280 -8.06 36.60 -13.32
CA ALA A 280 -8.72 37.83 -12.89
C ALA A 280 -8.81 38.84 -14.04
N GLU A 281 -7.86 38.89 -14.97
CA GLU A 281 -7.96 39.70 -16.20
C GLU A 281 -9.05 39.16 -17.15
N VAL A 282 -9.15 37.83 -17.27
CA VAL A 282 -10.18 37.14 -18.06
C VAL A 282 -11.56 37.29 -17.41
N ALA A 283 -11.64 37.24 -16.08
CA ALA A 283 -12.87 37.35 -15.29
C ALA A 283 -13.32 38.79 -15.02
N GLY A 284 -12.37 39.72 -14.92
CA GLY A 284 -12.57 41.16 -14.68
C GLY A 284 -12.95 41.94 -15.94
N LYS A 285 -13.11 41.26 -17.07
CA LYS A 285 -14.01 41.71 -18.13
C LYS A 285 -15.40 41.21 -17.76
N ASP A 286 -16.38 42.10 -17.62
CA ASP A 286 -17.82 41.78 -17.55
C ASP A 286 -18.25 41.06 -18.84
N ALA A 287 -17.86 39.79 -18.92
CA ALA A 287 -17.81 39.01 -20.14
C ALA A 287 -19.00 38.07 -20.13
N ALA A 288 -20.19 38.59 -20.43
CA ALA A 288 -21.41 37.79 -20.44
C ALA A 288 -21.30 36.54 -21.34
N LEU A 289 -21.75 35.39 -20.85
CA LEU A 289 -22.03 34.18 -21.61
C LEU A 289 -23.09 34.49 -22.66
N CYS A 290 -22.73 34.50 -23.95
CA CYS A 290 -23.71 34.83 -24.97
C CYS A 290 -24.53 33.60 -25.37
N LEU A 291 -25.86 33.74 -25.36
CA LEU A 291 -26.81 32.73 -25.83
C LEU A 291 -27.55 33.29 -27.04
N ALA A 292 -27.30 32.73 -28.22
CA ALA A 292 -28.04 33.06 -29.43
C ALA A 292 -29.38 32.31 -29.45
N VAL A 293 -30.49 33.04 -29.64
CA VAL A 293 -31.83 32.45 -29.71
C VAL A 293 -32.49 32.69 -31.06
N ARG A 294 -33.15 31.66 -31.59
CA ARG A 294 -33.96 31.80 -32.81
C ARG A 294 -35.39 32.16 -32.43
N LEU A 295 -35.78 33.42 -32.65
CA LEU A 295 -37.12 33.93 -32.35
C LEU A 295 -37.78 34.48 -33.63
N GLY A 296 -39.11 34.48 -33.66
CA GLY A 296 -39.93 35.00 -34.76
C GLY A 296 -40.85 33.95 -35.40
N THR A 297 -41.52 34.33 -36.47
CA THR A 297 -42.49 33.48 -37.18
C THR A 297 -41.85 32.20 -37.72
N GLY A 298 -42.41 31.05 -37.33
CA GLY A 298 -41.88 29.72 -37.65
C GLY A 298 -40.79 29.18 -36.71
N SER A 299 -40.53 29.84 -35.58
CA SER A 299 -39.66 29.29 -34.52
C SER A 299 -40.47 28.47 -33.50
N SER A 300 -40.03 27.22 -33.26
CA SER A 300 -40.58 26.36 -32.19
C SER A 300 -40.42 26.96 -30.80
N LEU A 301 -39.33 27.71 -30.57
CA LEU A 301 -39.11 28.41 -29.30
C LEU A 301 -40.16 29.50 -29.07
N SER A 302 -40.49 30.28 -30.10
CA SER A 302 -41.48 31.35 -30.01
C SER A 302 -42.91 30.85 -29.79
N GLU A 303 -43.28 29.73 -30.42
CA GLU A 303 -44.58 29.08 -30.18
C GLU A 303 -44.70 28.53 -28.75
N ALA A 304 -43.62 27.96 -28.23
CA ALA A 304 -43.59 27.45 -26.86
C ALA A 304 -43.64 28.58 -25.81
N ILE A 305 -42.94 29.70 -26.05
CA ILE A 305 -43.05 30.90 -25.20
C ILE A 305 -44.48 31.45 -25.21
N ARG A 306 -45.12 31.57 -26.39
CA ARG A 306 -46.51 32.00 -26.49
C ARG A 306 -47.45 31.10 -25.68
N LYS A 307 -47.25 29.78 -25.76
CA LYS A 307 -48.05 28.81 -24.99
C LYS A 307 -47.79 28.90 -23.48
N ALA A 308 -46.55 29.10 -23.06
CA ALA A 308 -46.18 29.23 -21.64
C ALA A 308 -46.57 30.60 -21.03
N ALA A 309 -46.87 31.58 -21.88
CA ALA A 309 -47.43 32.89 -21.53
C ALA A 309 -48.94 32.97 -21.79
N ASP A 310 -49.65 31.84 -21.90
CA ASP A 310 -51.10 31.75 -22.10
C ASP A 310 -51.64 32.58 -23.29
N GLY A 311 -50.82 32.80 -24.31
CA GLY A 311 -51.16 33.57 -25.50
C GLY A 311 -50.94 35.08 -25.40
N GLU A 312 -50.50 35.62 -24.26
CA GLU A 312 -50.28 37.05 -24.06
C GLU A 312 -49.12 37.63 -24.91
N ILE A 313 -48.13 36.80 -25.22
CA ILE A 313 -46.95 37.18 -26.00
C ILE A 313 -47.06 36.63 -27.42
N GLU A 314 -47.24 37.51 -28.40
CA GLU A 314 -47.33 37.12 -29.81
C GLU A 314 -45.98 36.69 -30.41
N VAL A 315 -46.03 35.76 -31.38
CA VAL A 315 -44.83 35.16 -32.01
C VAL A 315 -43.96 36.19 -32.74
N SER A 316 -44.54 37.30 -33.19
CA SER A 316 -43.82 38.42 -33.81
C SER A 316 -43.14 39.36 -32.80
N ASP A 317 -43.57 39.38 -31.53
CA ASP A 317 -43.01 40.27 -30.51
C ASP A 317 -41.76 39.65 -29.85
N THR A 318 -40.66 39.72 -30.59
CA THR A 318 -39.37 39.20 -30.13
C THR A 318 -38.78 39.94 -28.93
N VAL A 319 -39.27 41.14 -28.59
CA VAL A 319 -38.78 41.91 -27.43
C VAL A 319 -39.41 41.37 -26.15
N GLN A 320 -40.73 41.16 -26.14
CA GLN A 320 -41.40 40.53 -25.00
C GLN A 320 -40.99 39.08 -24.80
N GLN A 321 -40.72 38.33 -25.89
CA GLN A 321 -40.20 36.96 -25.77
C GLN A 321 -38.82 36.90 -25.09
N LEU A 322 -37.91 37.83 -25.39
CA LEU A 322 -36.61 37.89 -24.71
C LEU A 322 -36.75 38.24 -23.23
N ARG A 323 -37.70 39.11 -22.89
CA ARG A 323 -38.00 39.47 -21.51
C ARG A 323 -38.57 38.28 -20.74
N PHE A 324 -39.52 37.56 -21.33
CA PHE A 324 -40.06 36.33 -20.77
C PHE A 324 -38.96 35.31 -20.46
N MET A 325 -38.03 35.07 -21.38
CA MET A 325 -36.93 34.12 -21.14
C MET A 325 -36.06 34.52 -19.95
N ARG A 326 -35.79 35.82 -19.77
CA ARG A 326 -35.02 36.30 -18.61
C ARG A 326 -35.79 36.13 -17.30
N ASP A 327 -37.07 36.48 -17.31
CA ASP A 327 -37.94 36.34 -16.13
C ASP A 327 -38.11 34.86 -15.75
N ASP A 328 -38.20 33.97 -16.74
CA ASP A 328 -38.34 32.52 -16.54
C ASP A 328 -37.08 31.85 -15.99
N LEU A 329 -35.89 32.36 -16.33
CA LEU A 329 -34.61 31.86 -15.82
C LEU A 329 -34.29 32.38 -14.39
N GLY A 330 -35.02 33.39 -13.89
CA GLY A 330 -34.84 33.97 -12.55
C GLY A 330 -33.47 34.62 -12.32
N ASP A 331 -33.09 34.86 -11.06
CA ASP A 331 -31.81 35.48 -10.71
C ASP A 331 -30.60 34.55 -10.92
N GLN A 332 -30.82 33.24 -10.72
CA GLN A 332 -29.85 32.18 -10.99
C GLN A 332 -30.55 30.99 -11.67
N THR A 333 -29.99 30.53 -12.78
CA THR A 333 -30.50 29.36 -13.52
C THR A 333 -29.58 28.15 -13.36
N GLN A 334 -30.16 26.95 -13.40
CA GLN A 334 -29.41 25.70 -13.38
C GLN A 334 -29.08 25.26 -14.80
N LEU A 335 -27.78 25.06 -15.07
CA LEU A 335 -27.29 24.33 -16.24
C LEU A 335 -27.16 22.85 -15.89
N ILE A 336 -27.82 21.99 -16.67
CA ILE A 336 -27.91 20.55 -16.42
C ILE A 336 -27.34 19.77 -17.62
N ALA A 337 -26.51 18.77 -17.34
CA ALA A 337 -26.08 17.75 -18.30
C ALA A 337 -26.94 16.50 -18.18
N VAL A 338 -27.51 16.05 -19.30
CA VAL A 338 -28.43 14.90 -19.39
C VAL A 338 -27.81 13.82 -20.27
N ASN A 339 -27.84 12.57 -19.82
CA ASN A 339 -27.32 11.42 -20.56
C ASN A 339 -28.33 10.94 -21.63
N GLU A 340 -27.96 10.99 -22.91
CA GLU A 340 -28.75 10.43 -24.04
C GLU A 340 -28.05 9.22 -24.72
N GLY A 341 -27.09 8.57 -24.04
CA GLY A 341 -26.47 7.32 -24.49
C GLY A 341 -25.12 7.51 -25.22
N THR A 342 -25.07 8.27 -26.31
CA THR A 342 -23.83 8.48 -27.10
C THR A 342 -23.21 9.88 -26.96
N ALA A 343 -23.96 10.86 -26.45
CA ALA A 343 -23.50 12.21 -26.18
C ALA A 343 -24.27 12.83 -25.00
N LEU A 344 -23.66 13.81 -24.34
CA LEU A 344 -24.33 14.60 -23.31
C LEU A 344 -25.16 15.71 -23.95
N ARG A 345 -26.38 15.88 -23.46
CA ARG A 345 -27.27 16.99 -23.82
C ARG A 345 -27.25 18.03 -22.70
N TYR A 346 -27.23 19.31 -23.05
CA TYR A 346 -27.21 20.40 -22.09
C TYR A 346 -28.48 21.23 -22.13
N VAL A 347 -29.02 21.55 -20.95
CA VAL A 347 -30.24 22.35 -20.81
C VAL A 347 -30.12 23.40 -19.71
N LEU A 348 -30.76 24.56 -19.88
CA LEU A 348 -30.99 25.53 -18.82
C LEU A 348 -32.40 25.35 -18.27
N LEU A 349 -32.52 25.25 -16.96
CA LEU A 349 -33.81 25.10 -16.30
C LEU A 349 -34.40 26.47 -16.00
N GLY A 350 -35.55 26.77 -16.60
CA GLY A 350 -36.42 27.88 -16.22
C GLY A 350 -37.58 27.41 -15.34
N THR A 351 -38.36 28.34 -14.82
CA THR A 351 -39.53 28.06 -13.96
C THR A 351 -40.70 27.42 -14.71
N ARG A 352 -40.83 27.71 -16.01
CA ARG A 352 -41.89 27.25 -16.90
C ARG A 352 -41.37 26.48 -18.10
N LEU A 353 -40.17 26.78 -18.59
CA LEU A 353 -39.58 26.13 -19.77
C LEU A 353 -38.17 25.62 -19.47
N THR A 354 -37.80 24.50 -20.11
CA THR A 354 -36.42 23.99 -20.11
C THR A 354 -35.78 24.28 -21.46
N TYR A 355 -34.72 25.09 -21.50
CA TYR A 355 -34.09 25.58 -22.73
C TYR A 355 -32.96 24.65 -23.18
N ARG A 356 -33.06 24.09 -24.40
CA ARG A 356 -32.03 23.20 -24.94
C ARG A 356 -30.86 23.99 -25.53
N LEU A 357 -29.65 23.68 -25.10
CA LEU A 357 -28.43 24.31 -25.58
C LEU A 357 -27.74 23.48 -26.66
N LEU A 358 -27.24 24.17 -27.69
CA LEU A 358 -26.46 23.63 -28.79
C LEU A 358 -25.21 24.49 -29.02
N PRO A 359 -24.11 23.93 -29.55
CA PRO A 359 -22.95 24.74 -29.93
C PRO A 359 -23.35 25.66 -31.09
N TYR A 360 -22.97 26.93 -31.01
CA TYR A 360 -23.33 27.89 -32.04
C TYR A 360 -22.52 27.67 -33.32
N ARG A 361 -23.20 27.74 -34.47
CA ARG A 361 -22.58 27.74 -35.79
C ARG A 361 -22.93 29.03 -36.53
N ARG A 362 -21.93 29.68 -37.12
CA ARG A 362 -22.17 30.87 -37.94
C ARG A 362 -22.98 30.49 -39.20
N PRO A 363 -24.06 31.23 -39.50
CA PRO A 363 -24.76 31.08 -40.77
C PRO A 363 -23.79 31.29 -41.94
N ASN A 364 -23.83 30.40 -42.94
CA ASN A 364 -23.01 30.45 -44.15
C ASN A 364 -21.47 30.31 -43.92
N SER A 365 -21.01 29.76 -42.79
CA SER A 365 -19.59 29.41 -42.56
C SER A 365 -19.32 27.90 -42.67
N SER A 366 -18.13 27.55 -43.18
CA SER A 366 -17.58 26.19 -43.15
C SER A 366 -16.95 25.81 -41.81
N ASP A 367 -16.82 26.76 -40.88
CA ASP A 367 -16.26 26.50 -39.55
C ASP A 367 -17.13 25.49 -38.77
N PRO A 368 -16.52 24.59 -37.96
CA PRO A 368 -17.25 23.71 -37.07
C PRO A 368 -18.01 24.50 -36.00
N ALA A 369 -19.13 23.95 -35.53
CA ALA A 369 -19.85 24.50 -34.39
C ALA A 369 -18.98 24.37 -33.12
N ASN A 370 -18.96 25.38 -32.26
CA ASN A 370 -18.17 25.37 -31.03
C ASN A 370 -18.97 25.97 -29.86
N TRP A 371 -18.47 25.76 -28.64
CA TRP A 371 -19.08 26.27 -27.41
C TRP A 371 -18.52 27.63 -26.97
N GLU A 372 -17.89 28.38 -27.88
CA GLU A 372 -17.57 29.80 -27.63
C GLU A 372 -18.87 30.58 -27.35
N PHE A 373 -19.95 30.19 -28.03
CA PHE A 373 -21.30 30.71 -27.86
C PHE A 373 -22.29 29.55 -27.83
N ALA A 374 -23.37 29.67 -27.05
CA ALA A 374 -24.45 28.70 -27.08
C ALA A 374 -25.57 29.18 -28.02
N PHE A 375 -26.32 28.23 -28.55
CA PHE A 375 -27.48 28.45 -29.37
C PHE A 375 -28.69 27.70 -28.79
N CYS A 376 -29.86 28.32 -28.84
CA CYS A 376 -31.12 27.71 -28.43
C CYS A 376 -32.22 28.04 -29.45
N ASP A 377 -32.86 26.99 -29.97
CA ASP A 377 -34.02 27.09 -30.87
C ASP A 377 -35.20 26.22 -30.42
N ARG A 378 -35.04 25.46 -29.34
CA ARG A 378 -36.03 24.52 -28.81
C ARG A 378 -36.08 24.55 -27.29
N VAL A 379 -37.27 24.28 -26.78
CA VAL A 379 -37.55 24.12 -25.35
C VAL A 379 -38.30 22.82 -25.11
N GLU A 380 -38.17 22.32 -23.90
CA GLU A 380 -38.84 21.13 -23.40
C GLU A 380 -39.81 21.55 -22.28
N LEU A 381 -40.97 20.91 -22.23
CA LEU A 381 -42.05 21.25 -21.31
C LEU A 381 -41.85 20.63 -19.92
N ASP A 382 -41.14 19.51 -19.86
CA ASP A 382 -40.85 18.78 -18.63
C ASP A 382 -39.35 18.88 -18.28
N PRO A 383 -39.00 19.03 -16.99
CA PRO A 383 -37.62 18.96 -16.55
C PRO A 383 -37.07 17.54 -16.76
N PRO A 384 -35.75 17.38 -17.01
CA PRO A 384 -35.15 16.06 -17.16
C PRO A 384 -35.34 15.21 -15.89
N ALA A 385 -35.61 13.91 -16.07
CA ALA A 385 -35.75 12.99 -14.95
C ALA A 385 -34.46 12.94 -14.13
N LYS A 386 -34.56 12.91 -12.79
CA LYS A 386 -33.38 12.90 -11.90
C LYS A 386 -32.38 11.77 -12.22
N SER A 387 -32.85 10.63 -12.71
CA SER A 387 -32.02 9.49 -13.11
C SER A 387 -31.20 9.71 -14.39
N GLN A 388 -31.53 10.71 -15.20
CA GLN A 388 -30.82 11.04 -16.44
C GLN A 388 -29.83 12.20 -16.26
N ILE A 389 -29.89 12.90 -15.13
CA ILE A 389 -29.01 14.02 -14.81
C ILE A 389 -27.64 13.46 -14.43
N VAL A 390 -26.62 13.88 -15.16
CA VAL A 390 -25.24 13.44 -14.94
C VAL A 390 -24.45 14.51 -14.18
N GLY A 391 -24.72 15.79 -14.45
CA GLY A 391 -24.10 16.90 -13.74
C GLY A 391 -24.97 18.15 -13.75
N GLU A 392 -24.77 19.00 -12.75
CA GLU A 392 -25.47 20.29 -12.62
C GLU A 392 -24.52 21.39 -12.11
N THR A 393 -24.77 22.62 -12.53
CA THR A 393 -24.10 23.82 -12.01
C THR A 393 -25.01 25.04 -12.10
N LEU A 394 -24.83 26.01 -11.20
CA LEU A 394 -25.58 27.26 -11.22
C LEU A 394 -24.87 28.32 -12.08
N ILE A 395 -25.65 29.09 -12.83
CA ILE A 395 -25.20 30.23 -13.62
C ILE A 395 -26.03 31.46 -13.20
N PRO A 396 -25.39 32.57 -12.81
CA PRO A 396 -26.11 33.84 -12.59
C PRO A 396 -26.74 34.30 -13.91
N THR A 397 -28.04 34.60 -13.91
CA THR A 397 -28.74 35.01 -15.13
C THR A 397 -28.22 36.35 -15.66
N GLU A 398 -27.70 37.22 -14.79
CA GLU A 398 -27.03 38.47 -15.17
C GLU A 398 -25.75 38.24 -16.00
N ALA A 399 -25.12 37.06 -15.87
CA ALA A 399 -24.00 36.67 -16.70
C ALA A 399 -24.42 36.19 -18.09
N LEU A 400 -25.72 36.04 -18.39
CA LEU A 400 -26.24 35.58 -19.69
C LEU A 400 -26.63 36.76 -20.58
N ASP A 401 -25.92 36.95 -21.69
CA ASP A 401 -26.34 37.87 -22.73
C ASP A 401 -27.12 37.13 -23.83
N ILE A 402 -28.45 37.12 -23.69
CA ILE A 402 -29.37 36.50 -24.64
C ILE A 402 -29.59 37.44 -25.84
N VAL A 403 -29.16 37.02 -27.03
CA VAL A 403 -29.22 37.80 -28.26
C VAL A 403 -29.93 37.04 -29.38
N LYS A 404 -30.58 37.77 -30.30
CA LYS A 404 -31.26 37.16 -31.44
C LYS A 404 -30.23 36.56 -32.40
N SER A 405 -30.54 35.40 -32.97
CA SER A 405 -29.67 34.72 -33.93
C SER A 405 -29.35 35.56 -35.18
N GLN A 406 -30.21 36.51 -35.57
CA GLN A 406 -29.95 37.42 -36.70
C GLN A 406 -28.88 38.48 -36.36
N ASP A 407 -28.84 38.92 -35.10
CA ASP A 407 -27.89 39.93 -34.60
C ASP A 407 -26.56 39.30 -34.15
N ALA A 408 -26.57 38.00 -33.82
CA ALA A 408 -25.42 37.21 -33.43
C ALA A 408 -24.31 37.21 -34.50
N GLY A 409 -24.67 37.14 -35.79
CA GLY A 409 -23.71 37.11 -36.90
C GLY A 409 -22.78 38.34 -36.98
N GLN A 410 -23.28 39.53 -36.63
CA GLN A 410 -22.51 40.77 -36.66
C GLN A 410 -21.85 41.10 -35.31
N SER A 411 -22.47 40.70 -34.20
CA SER A 411 -22.00 41.01 -32.85
C SER A 411 -20.89 40.07 -32.35
N PHE A 412 -20.96 38.78 -32.69
CA PHE A 412 -20.01 37.76 -32.20
C PHE A 412 -18.57 37.98 -32.64
N PRO A 413 -18.25 38.38 -33.88
CA PRO A 413 -16.87 38.70 -34.28
C PRO A 413 -16.25 39.83 -33.43
N ARG A 414 -17.04 40.80 -32.96
CA ARG A 414 -16.58 41.92 -32.12
C ARG A 414 -16.41 41.55 -30.64
N ARG A 415 -17.12 40.51 -30.20
CA ARG A 415 -17.18 40.01 -28.81
C ARG A 415 -16.25 38.83 -28.56
N ARG A 416 -15.72 38.21 -29.62
CA ARG A 416 -14.78 37.09 -29.53
C ARG A 416 -13.54 37.46 -28.71
N GLY A 417 -13.19 36.64 -27.72
CA GLY A 417 -12.12 36.91 -26.77
C GLY A 417 -12.43 37.96 -25.68
N LYS A 418 -13.67 38.47 -25.63
CA LYS A 418 -14.15 39.44 -24.61
C LYS A 418 -15.32 38.93 -23.77
N VAL A 419 -15.82 37.73 -24.05
CA VAL A 419 -17.01 37.09 -23.44
C VAL A 419 -16.63 35.73 -22.84
N GLN A 420 -17.33 35.27 -21.79
CA GLN A 420 -17.16 33.93 -21.22
C GLN A 420 -17.60 32.85 -22.23
N HIS A 421 -16.91 31.69 -22.24
CA HIS A 421 -17.24 30.58 -23.12
C HIS A 421 -18.10 29.56 -22.37
N TRP A 422 -19.10 29.00 -23.05
CA TRP A 422 -19.92 27.94 -22.46
C TRP A 422 -19.11 26.68 -22.18
N GLU A 423 -18.07 26.43 -22.99
CA GLU A 423 -17.10 25.34 -22.83
C GLU A 423 -16.49 25.28 -21.43
N ASP A 424 -16.25 26.42 -20.76
CA ASP A 424 -15.67 26.48 -19.42
C ASP A 424 -16.60 25.84 -18.35
N TYR A 425 -17.91 26.03 -18.50
CA TYR A 425 -18.92 25.44 -17.61
C TYR A 425 -19.18 23.97 -17.98
N LEU A 426 -19.24 23.66 -19.27
CA LEU A 426 -19.46 22.30 -19.78
C LEU A 426 -18.29 21.37 -19.47
N SER A 427 -17.05 21.83 -19.65
CA SER A 427 -15.83 21.06 -19.35
C SER A 427 -15.66 20.77 -17.86
N ARG A 428 -15.87 21.76 -16.97
CA ARG A 428 -15.86 21.52 -15.51
C ARG A 428 -16.91 20.50 -15.07
N MET A 429 -18.09 20.57 -15.67
CA MET A 429 -19.17 19.61 -15.42
C MET A 429 -18.81 18.22 -15.98
N ASN A 430 -18.18 18.16 -17.16
CA ASN A 430 -17.71 16.91 -17.78
C ASN A 430 -16.46 16.31 -17.10
N GLN A 431 -15.55 17.10 -16.53
CA GLN A 431 -14.37 16.61 -15.80
C GLN A 431 -14.78 15.87 -14.53
N ARG A 432 -15.85 16.33 -13.86
CA ARG A 432 -16.49 15.57 -12.77
C ARG A 432 -17.07 14.23 -13.25
N LEU A 433 -17.24 14.05 -14.57
CA LEU A 433 -17.87 12.89 -15.21
C LEU A 433 -16.88 11.96 -15.93
N SER A 434 -15.77 12.46 -16.50
CA SER A 434 -15.07 11.78 -17.59
C SER A 434 -13.89 10.86 -17.21
N LYS A 435 -13.56 10.63 -15.94
CA LYS A 435 -12.47 9.69 -15.55
C LYS A 435 -12.73 8.87 -14.28
N LYS A 436 -13.97 8.47 -13.99
CA LYS A 436 -14.22 7.44 -12.95
C LYS A 436 -13.90 6.05 -13.51
N THR A 437 -12.62 5.81 -13.74
CA THR A 437 -12.03 4.55 -14.25
C THR A 437 -11.77 3.59 -13.10
N ASP A 438 -11.50 2.30 -13.38
CA ASP A 438 -11.30 1.23 -12.39
C ASP A 438 -10.33 1.59 -11.24
N LEU A 439 -9.47 2.59 -11.42
CA LEU A 439 -8.59 3.16 -10.40
C LEU A 439 -9.36 3.81 -9.24
N VAL A 440 -10.42 4.56 -9.53
CA VAL A 440 -11.27 5.17 -8.49
C VAL A 440 -11.98 4.07 -7.71
N ARG A 441 -12.48 3.03 -8.38
CA ARG A 441 -13.10 1.87 -7.72
C ARG A 441 -12.10 1.13 -6.83
N MET A 442 -10.87 0.95 -7.30
CA MET A 442 -9.81 0.31 -6.55
C MET A 442 -9.46 1.11 -5.29
N HIS A 443 -9.35 2.44 -5.41
CA HIS A 443 -9.15 3.33 -4.26
C HIS A 443 -10.32 3.25 -3.26
N GLN A 444 -11.56 3.29 -3.76
CA GLN A 444 -12.77 3.07 -2.95
C GLN A 444 -12.79 1.71 -2.25
N ALA A 445 -12.22 0.66 -2.85
CA ALA A 445 -12.15 -0.66 -2.24
C ALA A 445 -11.19 -0.69 -1.04
N PHE A 446 -10.04 -0.02 -1.12
CA PHE A 446 -9.15 0.17 0.02
C PHE A 446 -9.79 1.01 1.13
N ALA A 447 -10.48 2.10 0.75
CA ALA A 447 -11.26 2.92 1.66
C ALA A 447 -12.32 2.09 2.41
N LEU A 448 -13.05 1.26 1.68
CA LEU A 448 -14.07 0.37 2.24
C LEU A 448 -13.48 -0.64 3.22
N LEU A 449 -12.34 -1.26 2.89
CA LEU A 449 -11.66 -2.21 3.76
C LEU A 449 -11.29 -1.54 5.11
N LEU A 450 -10.75 -0.32 5.06
CA LEU A 450 -10.40 0.45 6.25
C LEU A 450 -11.64 0.80 7.08
N ILE A 451 -12.75 1.19 6.45
CA ILE A 451 -14.02 1.47 7.16
C ILE A 451 -14.55 0.21 7.85
N VAL A 452 -14.51 -0.96 7.19
CA VAL A 452 -14.94 -2.23 7.78
C VAL A 452 -14.10 -2.58 9.01
N GLU A 453 -12.78 -2.41 8.95
CA GLU A 453 -11.92 -2.64 10.11
C GLU A 453 -12.19 -1.66 11.26
N MET A 454 -12.39 -0.37 10.95
CA MET A 454 -12.82 0.62 11.93
C MET A 454 -14.18 0.27 12.53
N ALA A 455 -15.10 -0.34 11.77
CA ALA A 455 -16.39 -0.81 12.28
C ALA A 455 -16.23 -1.90 13.35
N TYR A 456 -15.36 -2.89 13.10
CA TYR A 456 -15.06 -3.93 14.09
C TYR A 456 -14.36 -3.36 15.33
N ALA A 457 -13.37 -2.47 15.16
CA ALA A 457 -12.74 -1.79 16.30
C ALA A 457 -13.75 -0.94 17.10
N THR A 458 -14.66 -0.27 16.40
CA THR A 458 -15.76 0.50 16.99
C THR A 458 -16.68 -0.43 17.78
N ALA A 459 -16.94 -1.66 17.31
CA ALA A 459 -17.75 -2.64 18.03
C ALA A 459 -17.11 -3.13 19.35
N ASP A 460 -15.79 -2.99 19.53
CA ASP A 460 -15.07 -3.34 20.76
C ASP A 460 -15.06 -2.20 21.80
N ILE A 461 -15.91 -1.18 21.62
CA ILE A 461 -16.19 -0.14 22.61
C ILE A 461 -17.51 -0.48 23.31
N PHE A 462 -17.41 -0.92 24.57
CA PHE A 462 -18.53 -1.51 25.31
C PHE A 462 -19.24 -0.48 26.19
N PRO A 463 -20.57 -0.32 26.05
CA PRO A 463 -21.33 0.61 26.89
C PRO A 463 -21.46 0.05 28.33
N VAL A 464 -21.06 0.83 29.33
CA VAL A 464 -21.07 0.43 30.74
C VAL A 464 -21.62 1.53 31.66
N GLU A 465 -22.06 1.12 32.85
CA GLU A 465 -22.50 1.98 33.94
C GLU A 465 -21.67 1.71 35.19
N LEU A 466 -21.31 2.75 35.92
CA LEU A 466 -20.48 2.73 37.10
C LEU A 466 -21.35 2.70 38.35
N VAL A 467 -21.30 1.56 39.04
CA VAL A 467 -22.11 1.25 40.23
C VAL A 467 -21.45 1.77 41.50
N SER A 468 -20.13 1.59 41.66
CA SER A 468 -19.41 1.95 42.88
C SER A 468 -17.99 2.45 42.63
N ARG A 469 -17.49 3.33 43.53
CA ARG A 469 -16.13 3.88 43.55
C ARG A 469 -15.58 3.77 44.97
N LYS A 470 -14.49 3.03 45.18
CA LYS A 470 -13.87 2.86 46.51
C LYS A 470 -12.35 3.02 46.42
N THR A 471 -11.73 3.42 47.53
CA THR A 471 -10.27 3.24 47.71
C THR A 471 -10.06 1.83 48.29
N GLY A 472 -9.10 1.09 47.74
CA GLY A 472 -8.76 -0.28 48.11
C GLY A 472 -8.04 -0.37 49.46
N GLU A 473 -7.39 -1.51 49.72
CA GLU A 473 -6.74 -1.79 51.01
C GLU A 473 -5.48 -0.93 51.25
N THR A 474 -4.87 -0.44 50.16
CA THR A 474 -3.76 0.52 50.18
C THR A 474 -4.22 1.88 49.66
N ALA A 475 -3.62 2.97 50.14
CA ALA A 475 -4.02 4.34 49.77
C ALA A 475 -3.97 4.62 48.25
N ASP A 476 -3.09 3.91 47.54
CA ASP A 476 -2.82 4.06 46.10
C ASP A 476 -3.70 3.15 45.21
N GLN A 477 -4.37 2.16 45.78
CA GLN A 477 -5.25 1.26 45.05
C GLN A 477 -6.65 1.86 44.94
N LYS A 478 -7.17 2.07 43.72
CA LYS A 478 -8.56 2.53 43.50
C LYS A 478 -9.37 1.42 42.83
N VAL A 479 -10.58 1.17 43.32
CA VAL A 479 -11.46 0.09 42.84
C VAL A 479 -12.76 0.69 42.32
N ILE A 480 -13.21 0.19 41.17
CA ILE A 480 -14.51 0.51 40.58
C ILE A 480 -15.31 -0.75 40.29
N HIS A 481 -16.63 -0.62 40.37
CA HIS A 481 -17.58 -1.66 39.99
C HIS A 481 -18.46 -1.16 38.85
N ILE A 482 -18.52 -1.91 37.76
CA ILE A 482 -19.27 -1.54 36.57
C ILE A 482 -20.23 -2.66 36.13
N VAL A 483 -21.31 -2.28 35.44
CA VAL A 483 -22.26 -3.20 34.80
C VAL A 483 -22.41 -2.85 33.32
N SER A 484 -22.77 -3.83 32.50
CA SER A 484 -23.04 -3.59 31.08
C SER A 484 -24.38 -2.86 30.91
N ARG A 485 -24.43 -1.82 30.09
CA ARG A 485 -25.69 -1.12 29.76
C ARG A 485 -26.12 -1.39 28.32
N ILE A 486 -27.40 -1.22 28.02
CA ILE A 486 -27.92 -1.33 26.65
C ILE A 486 -27.70 0.01 25.92
N ASP A 487 -27.15 -0.07 24.71
CA ASP A 487 -27.00 1.07 23.81
C ASP A 487 -27.47 0.68 22.40
N GLY A 488 -28.46 1.41 21.87
CA GLY A 488 -29.14 1.03 20.63
C GLY A 488 -28.23 1.05 19.40
N ALA A 489 -27.28 2.00 19.33
CA ALA A 489 -26.34 2.08 18.21
C ALA A 489 -25.33 0.92 18.27
N ARG A 490 -24.82 0.60 19.47
CA ARG A 490 -23.89 -0.54 19.69
C ARG A 490 -24.55 -1.90 19.42
N ALA A 491 -25.80 -2.06 19.84
CA ALA A 491 -26.58 -3.26 19.57
C ALA A 491 -26.83 -3.44 18.05
N SER A 492 -27.22 -2.35 17.37
CA SER A 492 -27.44 -2.36 15.91
C SER A 492 -26.16 -2.68 15.15
N LEU A 493 -25.03 -2.06 15.52
CA LEU A 493 -23.73 -2.34 14.90
C LEU A 493 -23.32 -3.80 15.11
N SER A 494 -23.47 -4.33 16.33
CA SER A 494 -23.14 -5.73 16.61
C SER A 494 -23.99 -6.68 15.75
N SER A 495 -25.28 -6.40 15.61
CA SER A 495 -26.19 -7.17 14.74
C SER A 495 -25.75 -7.15 13.27
N LEU A 496 -25.48 -5.96 12.72
CA LEU A 496 -25.04 -5.80 11.32
C LEU A 496 -23.70 -6.50 11.04
N LEU A 497 -22.76 -6.47 11.98
CA LEU A 497 -21.47 -7.13 11.88
C LEU A 497 -21.54 -8.66 12.13
N GLY A 498 -22.73 -9.20 12.45
CA GLY A 498 -22.92 -10.61 12.80
C GLY A 498 -22.23 -11.01 14.11
N LEU A 499 -22.10 -10.06 15.04
CA LEU A 499 -21.48 -10.24 16.35
C LEU A 499 -22.53 -10.49 17.44
N GLU A 500 -22.12 -11.14 18.52
CA GLU A 500 -22.94 -11.27 19.72
C GLU A 500 -23.23 -9.90 20.37
N PRO A 501 -24.31 -9.78 21.17
CA PRO A 501 -24.62 -8.55 21.88
C PRO A 501 -23.44 -8.03 22.72
N PRO A 502 -23.26 -6.70 22.84
CA PRO A 502 -22.10 -6.11 23.53
C PRO A 502 -21.86 -6.66 24.94
N ALA A 503 -22.91 -6.83 25.75
CA ALA A 503 -22.79 -7.35 27.11
C ALA A 503 -22.25 -8.79 27.14
N THR A 504 -22.73 -9.66 26.24
CA THR A 504 -22.25 -11.04 26.11
C THR A 504 -20.80 -11.08 25.66
N ARG A 505 -20.42 -10.22 24.70
CA ARG A 505 -19.03 -10.12 24.23
C ARG A 505 -18.09 -9.61 25.32
N LEU A 506 -18.48 -8.56 26.05
CA LEU A 506 -17.69 -8.05 27.16
C LEU A 506 -17.50 -9.11 28.25
N GLY A 507 -18.59 -9.78 28.66
CA GLY A 507 -18.51 -10.88 29.62
C GLY A 507 -17.58 -12.01 29.14
N LYS A 508 -17.62 -12.36 27.86
CA LYS A 508 -16.68 -13.32 27.25
C LYS A 508 -15.25 -12.81 27.24
N LEU A 509 -14.99 -11.53 26.95
CA LEU A 509 -13.65 -10.97 26.95
C LEU A 509 -13.02 -10.94 28.34
N LEU A 510 -13.82 -10.59 29.37
CA LEU A 510 -13.37 -10.56 30.76
C LEU A 510 -13.22 -11.97 31.36
N SER A 511 -14.02 -12.92 30.92
CA SER A 511 -13.89 -14.35 31.29
C SER A 511 -12.90 -15.13 30.41
N SER A 512 -12.53 -14.59 29.23
CA SER A 512 -11.55 -15.20 28.34
C SER A 512 -10.14 -14.90 28.84
N GLU A 513 -9.45 -15.94 29.30
CA GLU A 513 -8.05 -15.85 29.71
C GLU A 513 -7.07 -15.75 28.50
N THR A 514 -7.49 -15.24 27.33
CA THR A 514 -6.55 -14.95 26.24
C THR A 514 -5.67 -13.76 26.61
N PRO A 515 -4.36 -13.73 26.24
CA PRO A 515 -3.38 -12.77 26.76
C PRO A 515 -3.65 -11.29 26.41
N ASN A 516 -4.68 -10.98 25.61
CA ASN A 516 -4.96 -9.61 25.16
C ASN A 516 -5.43 -8.66 26.29
N SER A 517 -5.59 -9.14 27.54
CA SER A 517 -5.99 -8.32 28.68
C SER A 517 -4.87 -8.02 29.70
N GLU A 518 -3.61 -8.39 29.41
CA GLU A 518 -2.49 -7.96 30.27
C GLU A 518 -2.25 -6.44 30.21
N ASP A 519 -2.63 -5.79 29.11
CA ASP A 519 -2.50 -4.33 28.90
C ASP A 519 -3.58 -3.50 29.64
N GLY A 520 -4.58 -4.15 30.25
CA GLY A 520 -5.66 -3.49 30.98
C GLY A 520 -6.76 -2.88 30.08
N TRP A 521 -7.60 -2.06 30.69
CA TRP A 521 -8.81 -1.48 30.11
C TRP A 521 -8.84 0.03 30.31
N ILE A 522 -9.46 0.75 29.38
CA ILE A 522 -9.63 2.20 29.47
C ILE A 522 -11.11 2.49 29.66
N PHE A 523 -11.43 3.21 30.73
CA PHE A 523 -12.76 3.78 30.93
C PHE A 523 -12.82 5.18 30.32
N SER A 524 -13.80 5.41 29.45
CA SER A 524 -14.00 6.66 28.71
C SER A 524 -15.45 7.11 28.81
N GLU A 525 -15.69 8.42 28.97
CA GLU A 525 -17.04 9.00 28.86
C GLU A 525 -17.55 8.99 27.43
N PRO A 526 -16.80 9.50 26.45
CA PRO A 526 -17.24 9.44 25.08
C PRO A 526 -17.01 8.03 24.52
N GLY A 527 -18.02 7.56 23.79
CA GLY A 527 -18.01 6.25 23.17
C GLY A 527 -17.65 6.28 21.70
N THR A 528 -17.12 7.38 21.14
CA THR A 528 -16.75 7.41 19.72
C THR A 528 -15.31 6.95 19.52
N LEU A 529 -15.05 6.31 18.38
CA LEU A 529 -13.71 5.86 18.05
C LEU A 529 -12.83 7.09 17.76
N GLY A 530 -11.65 7.17 18.41
CA GLY A 530 -10.68 8.22 18.15
C GLY A 530 -10.81 9.48 19.00
N ASP A 531 -11.61 9.49 20.06
CA ASP A 531 -11.63 10.63 20.99
C ASP A 531 -10.30 10.81 21.73
N ARG A 532 -9.95 12.08 21.98
CA ARG A 532 -8.87 12.43 22.92
C ARG A 532 -9.42 12.30 24.35
N SER A 533 -9.57 11.10 24.88
CA SER A 533 -9.56 10.95 26.34
C SER A 533 -8.13 11.26 26.80
N SER A 534 -7.95 12.13 27.80
CA SER A 534 -6.69 12.18 28.56
C SER A 534 -6.29 10.75 28.88
N PRO A 535 -5.00 10.35 28.73
CA PRO A 535 -4.60 8.95 28.93
C PRO A 535 -5.27 8.44 30.21
N GLY A 536 -6.31 7.63 30.02
CA GLY A 536 -7.11 7.16 31.14
C GLY A 536 -6.17 6.38 32.04
N SER A 537 -6.41 6.40 33.35
CA SER A 537 -5.81 5.37 34.19
C SER A 537 -6.16 4.02 33.56
N THR A 538 -5.16 3.19 33.30
CA THR A 538 -5.39 1.82 32.85
C THR A 538 -6.00 1.04 34.02
N TRP A 539 -7.08 0.33 33.75
CA TRP A 539 -7.84 -0.44 34.71
C TRP A 539 -7.63 -1.93 34.49
N ARG A 540 -7.23 -2.66 35.52
CA ARG A 540 -7.09 -4.11 35.48
C ARG A 540 -8.40 -4.76 35.93
N PHE A 541 -8.91 -5.71 35.15
CA PHE A 541 -10.04 -6.53 35.59
C PHE A 541 -9.60 -7.48 36.71
N LEU A 542 -10.40 -7.58 37.76
CA LEU A 542 -10.13 -8.46 38.90
C LEU A 542 -11.03 -9.69 38.88
N ASP A 543 -12.34 -9.49 39.03
CA ASP A 543 -13.33 -10.57 39.08
C ASP A 543 -14.76 -10.00 38.92
N PHE A 544 -15.76 -10.88 38.92
CA PHE A 544 -17.16 -10.54 39.13
C PHE A 544 -17.48 -10.54 40.64
N GLU A 545 -18.17 -9.51 41.12
CA GLU A 545 -18.54 -9.32 42.53
C GLU A 545 -20.01 -8.89 42.62
N GLU A 546 -20.78 -9.53 43.49
CA GLU A 546 -22.19 -9.20 43.72
C GLU A 546 -22.31 -8.03 44.71
N LEU A 547 -22.97 -6.96 44.30
CA LEU A 547 -23.24 -5.76 45.09
C LEU A 547 -24.73 -5.42 44.98
N ASP A 548 -25.42 -5.34 46.11
CA ASP A 548 -26.85 -5.02 46.19
C ASP A 548 -27.72 -5.89 45.24
N ASP A 549 -27.49 -7.21 45.23
CA ASP A 549 -28.14 -8.21 44.36
C ASP A 549 -27.89 -8.01 42.84
N ILE A 550 -26.84 -7.26 42.48
CA ILE A 550 -26.40 -7.05 41.09
C ILE A 550 -24.98 -7.56 40.92
N GLU A 551 -24.78 -8.51 40.00
CA GLU A 551 -23.44 -8.97 39.60
C GLU A 551 -22.69 -7.86 38.86
N CYS A 552 -21.63 -7.35 39.47
CA CYS A 552 -20.82 -6.26 38.96
C CYS A 552 -19.44 -6.76 38.53
N MET A 553 -18.86 -6.13 37.50
CA MET A 553 -17.48 -6.36 37.10
C MET A 553 -16.56 -5.44 37.91
N LYS A 554 -15.57 -6.02 38.61
CA LYS A 554 -14.63 -5.30 39.47
C LYS A 554 -13.34 -4.97 38.74
N PHE A 555 -12.92 -3.71 38.80
CA PHE A 555 -11.66 -3.24 38.21
C PHE A 555 -10.82 -2.45 39.20
N GLU A 556 -9.51 -2.47 39.01
CA GLU A 556 -8.50 -1.78 39.80
C GLU A 556 -7.69 -0.80 38.95
N GLY A 557 -7.42 0.41 39.45
CA GLY A 557 -6.62 1.43 38.76
C GLY A 557 -5.93 2.40 39.71
N GLN A 558 -5.12 3.31 39.16
CA GLN A 558 -4.29 4.25 39.92
C GLN A 558 -5.03 5.53 40.37
N SER A 559 -6.09 5.92 39.67
CA SER A 559 -6.86 7.13 39.96
C SER A 559 -8.34 6.90 39.70
N LEU A 560 -9.20 7.43 40.58
CA LEU A 560 -10.64 7.34 40.41
C LEU A 560 -11.08 8.22 39.23
N PRO A 561 -12.03 7.75 38.39
CA PRO A 561 -12.55 8.57 37.30
C PRO A 561 -13.30 9.77 37.89
N THR A 562 -13.01 10.97 37.38
CA THR A 562 -13.64 12.25 37.76
C THR A 562 -15.03 12.47 37.15
N MET A 563 -15.51 11.49 36.39
CA MET A 563 -16.58 11.59 35.39
C MET A 563 -17.94 11.06 35.87
N ARG A 564 -19.01 11.15 35.04
CA ARG A 564 -20.42 10.76 35.33
C ARG A 564 -20.60 9.25 35.65
N SER A 565 -21.81 8.83 36.05
CA SER A 565 -22.13 7.43 36.38
C SER A 565 -22.18 6.47 35.18
N PHE A 566 -22.10 6.94 33.93
CA PHE A 566 -22.15 6.10 32.73
C PHE A 566 -21.02 6.41 31.76
N GLY A 567 -20.62 5.43 30.95
CA GLY A 567 -19.54 5.59 29.98
C GLY A 567 -19.37 4.36 29.08
N PHE A 568 -18.13 4.19 28.62
CA PHE A 568 -17.71 3.10 27.76
C PHE A 568 -16.39 2.51 28.25
N LEU A 569 -16.27 1.20 28.12
CA LEU A 569 -15.06 0.44 28.39
C LEU A 569 -14.45 -0.01 27.07
N MET A 570 -13.15 0.19 26.89
CA MET A 570 -12.43 -0.27 25.71
C MET A 570 -11.10 -0.93 26.11
N PRO A 571 -10.60 -1.87 25.30
CA PRO A 571 -9.26 -2.43 25.49
C PRO A 571 -8.15 -1.36 25.50
N ALA A 572 -7.08 -1.55 26.27
CA ALA A 572 -5.98 -0.57 26.31
C ALA A 572 -5.20 -0.45 24.98
N ASP A 573 -5.11 -1.53 24.20
CA ASP A 573 -4.48 -1.54 22.87
C ASP A 573 -5.22 -0.68 21.83
N MET A 574 -6.44 -0.22 22.13
CA MET A 574 -7.25 0.63 21.25
C MET A 574 -6.53 1.92 20.83
N ALA A 575 -5.74 2.52 21.72
CA ALA A 575 -4.93 3.69 21.39
C ALA A 575 -3.91 3.40 20.27
N GLY A 576 -3.28 2.22 20.32
CA GLY A 576 -2.39 1.71 19.27
C GLY A 576 -3.12 1.47 17.95
N ARG A 577 -4.32 0.87 18.00
CA ARG A 577 -5.17 0.66 16.80
C ARG A 577 -5.59 1.98 16.16
N ILE A 578 -6.00 2.97 16.95
CA ILE A 578 -6.33 4.31 16.45
C ILE A 578 -5.12 4.96 15.78
N ALA A 579 -3.92 4.83 16.36
CA ALA A 579 -2.71 5.32 15.73
C ALA A 579 -2.49 4.63 14.37
N GLN A 580 -2.62 3.30 14.30
CA GLN A 580 -2.50 2.55 13.04
C GLN A 580 -3.53 2.98 11.98
N PHE A 581 -4.80 3.22 12.36
CA PHE A 581 -5.81 3.73 11.42
C PHE A 581 -5.42 5.09 10.83
N LYS A 582 -4.88 6.00 11.64
CA LYS A 582 -4.40 7.30 11.14
C LYS A 582 -3.28 7.15 10.12
N ARG A 583 -2.33 6.25 10.35
CA ARG A 583 -1.25 5.99 9.38
C ARG A 583 -1.80 5.46 8.06
N ARG A 584 -2.78 4.55 8.14
CA ARG A 584 -3.42 3.95 6.96
C ARG A 584 -4.31 4.93 6.20
N LEU A 585 -4.97 5.87 6.88
CA LEU A 585 -5.69 6.98 6.23
C LEU A 585 -4.73 7.84 5.39
N LYS A 586 -3.55 8.17 5.91
CA LYS A 586 -2.54 8.91 5.14
C LYS A 586 -1.98 8.11 3.97
N ALA A 587 -1.72 6.82 4.15
CA ALA A 587 -1.32 5.94 3.05
C ALA A 587 -2.41 5.87 1.96
N LEU A 588 -3.68 5.81 2.35
CA LEU A 588 -4.80 5.85 1.42
C LEU A 588 -4.91 7.19 0.67
N ALA A 589 -4.67 8.31 1.34
CA ALA A 589 -4.61 9.62 0.70
C ALA A 589 -3.47 9.70 -0.33
N ALA A 590 -2.31 9.12 -0.02
CA ALA A 590 -1.19 9.03 -0.98
C ALA A 590 -1.53 8.12 -2.17
N LEU A 591 -2.21 6.99 -1.94
CA LEU A 591 -2.62 6.04 -2.99
C LEU A 591 -3.52 6.69 -4.05
N LYS A 592 -4.39 7.63 -3.68
CA LYS A 592 -5.32 8.34 -4.58
C LYS A 592 -4.63 8.91 -5.82
N ASN A 593 -3.42 9.43 -5.61
CA ASN A 593 -2.61 10.06 -6.65
C ASN A 593 -1.51 9.11 -7.18
N HIS A 594 -1.51 7.84 -6.79
CA HIS A 594 -0.51 6.86 -7.20
C HIS A 594 -1.08 5.95 -8.30
N GLY A 595 -1.19 6.49 -9.52
CA GLY A 595 -1.84 5.80 -10.64
C GLY A 595 -1.21 4.47 -11.04
N GLU A 596 0.12 4.31 -10.94
CA GLU A 596 0.80 3.03 -11.22
C GLU A 596 0.35 1.93 -10.25
N LEU A 597 0.44 2.16 -8.95
CA LEU A 597 0.05 1.19 -7.93
C LEU A 597 -1.44 0.85 -7.95
N LEU A 598 -2.32 1.83 -8.20
CA LEU A 598 -3.75 1.57 -8.39
C LEU A 598 -4.02 0.66 -9.60
N ARG A 599 -3.32 0.88 -10.73
CA ARG A 599 -3.42 -0.01 -11.92
C ARG A 599 -2.92 -1.40 -11.60
N MET A 600 -1.81 -1.50 -10.86
CA MET A 600 -1.24 -2.78 -10.42
C MET A 600 -2.22 -3.58 -9.54
N PHE A 601 -2.96 -2.94 -8.64
CA PHE A 601 -3.97 -3.62 -7.84
C PHE A 601 -5.22 -3.99 -8.64
N ALA A 602 -5.63 -3.15 -9.60
CA ALA A 602 -6.75 -3.47 -10.48
C ALA A 602 -6.48 -4.67 -11.38
N ASP A 603 -5.30 -4.73 -11.98
CA ASP A 603 -4.82 -5.93 -12.66
C ASP A 603 -3.28 -5.97 -12.65
N PRO A 604 -2.69 -6.90 -11.87
CA PRO A 604 -1.24 -7.07 -11.78
C PRO A 604 -0.54 -7.40 -13.11
N ARG A 605 -1.30 -7.80 -14.14
CA ARG A 605 -0.77 -8.21 -15.45
C ARG A 605 -0.80 -7.11 -16.51
N LEU A 606 -1.48 -5.99 -16.28
CA LEU A 606 -1.63 -4.91 -17.28
C LEU A 606 -0.29 -4.34 -17.76
N ARG A 607 0.73 -4.29 -16.90
CA ARG A 607 2.04 -3.69 -17.20
C ARG A 607 3.18 -4.51 -16.61
N ILE A 608 3.32 -5.75 -17.10
CA ILE A 608 4.49 -6.56 -16.75
C ILE A 608 5.65 -6.15 -17.66
N GLU A 609 6.72 -5.67 -17.05
CA GLU A 609 7.95 -5.33 -17.76
C GLU A 609 9.08 -6.29 -17.41
N ASN A 610 10.11 -6.29 -18.26
CA ASN A 610 11.37 -6.94 -17.97
C ASN A 610 12.35 -5.92 -17.38
N SER A 611 12.89 -6.19 -16.19
CA SER A 611 13.85 -5.31 -15.51
C SER A 611 15.16 -5.08 -16.28
N GLN A 612 15.54 -6.00 -17.17
CA GLN A 612 16.83 -6.06 -17.86
C GLN A 612 18.03 -6.28 -16.93
N ASP A 613 17.80 -6.64 -15.67
CA ASP A 613 18.86 -6.91 -14.70
C ASP A 613 19.69 -8.14 -15.11
N PRO A 614 21.02 -8.09 -14.96
CA PRO A 614 21.86 -9.24 -15.21
C PRO A 614 21.70 -10.29 -14.12
N LEU A 615 21.67 -11.56 -14.52
CA LEU A 615 21.81 -12.69 -13.61
C LEU A 615 22.97 -13.55 -14.08
N ASP A 616 24.07 -13.56 -13.32
CA ASP A 616 25.19 -14.46 -13.59
C ASP A 616 24.84 -15.87 -13.10
N GLU A 617 24.26 -16.66 -14.00
CA GLU A 617 23.93 -18.07 -13.77
C GLU A 617 25.19 -18.96 -13.63
N THR A 618 26.38 -18.45 -13.98
CA THR A 618 27.64 -19.19 -13.85
C THR A 618 28.28 -19.03 -12.48
N SER A 619 27.87 -18.03 -11.70
CA SER A 619 28.36 -17.76 -10.35
C SER A 619 28.17 -18.96 -9.39
N ASP A 620 29.15 -19.18 -8.52
CA ASP A 620 29.06 -20.22 -7.49
C ASP A 620 27.91 -19.94 -6.50
N ALA A 621 27.61 -18.66 -6.24
CA ALA A 621 26.46 -18.25 -5.44
C ALA A 621 25.14 -18.74 -6.05
N PHE A 622 24.94 -18.56 -7.37
CA PHE A 622 23.74 -19.04 -8.05
C PHE A 622 23.64 -20.57 -8.06
N LYS A 623 24.77 -21.25 -8.33
CA LYS A 623 24.83 -22.73 -8.35
C LYS A 623 24.57 -23.39 -7.00
N ARG A 624 24.75 -22.66 -5.89
CA ARG A 624 24.45 -23.16 -4.53
C ARG A 624 22.95 -23.23 -4.25
N LEU A 625 22.14 -22.41 -4.93
CA LEU A 625 20.68 -22.46 -4.84
C LEU A 625 20.14 -23.74 -5.51
N ASP A 626 19.08 -24.33 -4.96
CA ASP A 626 18.37 -25.41 -5.66
C ASP A 626 17.60 -24.91 -6.89
N GLN A 627 17.15 -25.85 -7.72
CA GLN A 627 16.49 -25.56 -8.98
C GLN A 627 15.23 -24.68 -8.81
N SER A 628 14.48 -24.89 -7.72
CA SER A 628 13.29 -24.10 -7.43
C SER A 628 13.65 -22.66 -7.09
N LYS A 629 14.66 -22.45 -6.25
CA LYS A 629 15.18 -21.11 -5.91
C LYS A 629 15.83 -20.41 -7.10
N GLN A 630 16.60 -21.12 -7.92
CA GLN A 630 17.20 -20.58 -9.15
C GLN A 630 16.11 -20.08 -10.11
N SER A 631 15.04 -20.86 -10.28
CA SER A 631 13.93 -20.48 -11.14
C SER A 631 13.14 -19.31 -10.57
N ALA A 632 12.91 -19.29 -9.25
CA ALA A 632 12.28 -18.16 -8.57
C ALA A 632 13.12 -16.89 -8.69
N LEU A 633 14.44 -16.96 -8.46
CA LEU A 633 15.35 -15.83 -8.57
C LEU A 633 15.34 -15.23 -9.98
N ARG A 634 15.35 -16.06 -11.02
CA ARG A 634 15.27 -15.60 -12.42
C ARG A 634 14.01 -14.77 -12.66
N GLU A 635 12.86 -15.24 -12.18
CA GLU A 635 11.58 -14.56 -12.37
C GLU A 635 11.42 -13.32 -11.48
N ILE A 636 11.88 -13.39 -10.22
CA ILE A 636 11.93 -12.24 -9.30
C ILE A 636 12.77 -11.11 -9.88
N LEU A 637 13.92 -11.46 -10.47
CA LEU A 637 14.78 -10.47 -11.10
C LEU A 637 14.17 -9.96 -12.40
N SER A 638 13.61 -10.81 -13.26
CA SER A 638 13.10 -10.35 -14.56
C SER A 638 11.77 -9.61 -14.48
N THR A 639 10.85 -9.97 -13.57
CA THR A 639 9.46 -9.51 -13.60
C THR A 639 9.22 -8.33 -12.66
N ILE A 640 8.72 -7.23 -13.20
CA ILE A 640 8.30 -6.02 -12.46
C ILE A 640 6.91 -5.57 -12.95
N PRO A 641 6.15 -4.75 -12.20
CA PRO A 641 6.47 -4.13 -10.90
C PRO A 641 6.33 -5.06 -9.70
N LEU A 642 5.65 -6.20 -9.82
CA LEU A 642 5.27 -7.05 -8.69
C LEU A 642 5.55 -8.52 -8.94
N PHE A 643 6.12 -9.20 -7.94
CA PHE A 643 6.26 -10.65 -7.93
C PHE A 643 5.84 -11.26 -6.59
N PHE A 644 5.16 -12.40 -6.65
CA PHE A 644 4.71 -13.17 -5.50
C PHE A 644 5.49 -14.48 -5.36
N LEU A 645 6.06 -14.71 -4.18
CA LEU A 645 6.73 -15.95 -3.85
C LEU A 645 5.95 -16.69 -2.75
N GLN A 646 5.28 -17.77 -3.12
CA GLN A 646 4.71 -18.69 -2.15
C GLN A 646 5.80 -19.62 -1.62
N GLY A 647 6.04 -19.59 -0.31
CA GLY A 647 7.04 -20.43 0.32
C GLY A 647 6.47 -21.25 1.47
N PRO A 648 6.22 -22.56 1.27
CA PRO A 648 5.87 -23.51 2.33
C PRO A 648 6.87 -23.52 3.51
N PRO A 649 6.56 -24.20 4.63
CA PRO A 649 7.47 -24.33 5.77
C PRO A 649 8.84 -24.92 5.37
N GLY A 650 9.92 -24.27 5.80
CA GLY A 650 11.27 -24.79 5.64
C GLY A 650 11.89 -24.68 4.25
N VAL A 651 11.26 -23.99 3.29
CA VAL A 651 11.81 -23.85 1.92
C VAL A 651 12.93 -22.81 1.77
N GLY A 652 13.29 -22.11 2.84
CA GLY A 652 14.38 -21.11 2.83
C GLY A 652 14.00 -19.78 2.17
N LYS A 653 12.83 -19.22 2.51
CA LYS A 653 12.36 -17.90 2.05
C LYS A 653 13.36 -16.80 2.39
N THR A 654 13.70 -16.68 3.67
CA THR A 654 14.62 -15.67 4.21
C THR A 654 16.01 -15.77 3.61
N TYR A 655 16.48 -17.00 3.34
CA TYR A 655 17.75 -17.24 2.65
C TYR A 655 17.76 -16.66 1.21
N LEU A 656 16.67 -16.83 0.46
CA LEU A 656 16.55 -16.24 -0.88
C LEU A 656 16.50 -14.70 -0.82
N VAL A 657 15.86 -14.12 0.20
CA VAL A 657 15.89 -12.67 0.42
C VAL A 657 17.31 -12.19 0.70
N GLY A 658 18.05 -12.89 1.54
CA GLY A 658 19.46 -12.59 1.82
C GLY A 658 20.33 -12.60 0.55
N ASP A 659 20.22 -13.63 -0.29
CA ASP A 659 20.93 -13.71 -1.58
C ASP A 659 20.53 -12.58 -2.54
N LEU A 660 19.25 -12.19 -2.57
CA LEU A 660 18.79 -11.05 -3.37
C LEU A 660 19.37 -9.72 -2.87
N VAL A 661 19.40 -9.50 -1.55
CA VAL A 661 19.97 -8.30 -0.93
C VAL A 661 21.48 -8.21 -1.23
N ASP A 662 22.21 -9.30 -1.03
CA ASP A 662 23.66 -9.38 -1.30
C ASP A 662 23.97 -9.05 -2.77
N ARG A 663 23.26 -9.68 -3.71
CA ARG A 663 23.40 -9.38 -5.15
C ARG A 663 23.12 -7.92 -5.48
N ARG A 664 22.06 -7.36 -4.90
CA ARG A 664 21.67 -5.98 -5.18
C ARG A 664 22.71 -4.99 -4.66
N MET A 665 23.27 -5.24 -3.46
CA MET A 665 24.33 -4.41 -2.89
C MET A 665 25.66 -4.56 -3.63
N ALA A 666 25.99 -5.77 -4.09
CA ALA A 666 27.18 -6.01 -4.90
C ALA A 666 27.10 -5.35 -6.29
N GLU A 667 25.90 -5.26 -6.87
CA GLU A 667 25.67 -4.57 -8.13
C GLU A 667 25.66 -3.04 -7.96
N ASP A 668 25.05 -2.55 -6.89
CA ASP A 668 24.86 -1.12 -6.61
C ASP A 668 24.83 -0.87 -5.10
N ALA A 669 25.98 -0.48 -4.55
CA ALA A 669 26.13 -0.17 -3.12
C ALA A 669 25.29 1.02 -2.65
N THR A 670 24.73 1.82 -3.58
CA THR A 670 23.84 2.94 -3.25
C THR A 670 22.36 2.55 -3.28
N ALA A 671 22.05 1.31 -3.64
CA ALA A 671 20.69 0.80 -3.67
C ALA A 671 20.04 0.88 -2.29
N ARG A 672 18.74 1.14 -2.29
CA ARG A 672 17.92 1.22 -1.09
C ARG A 672 16.82 0.17 -1.14
N LEU A 673 16.74 -0.67 -0.12
CA LEU A 673 15.75 -1.74 0.01
C LEU A 673 14.97 -1.56 1.31
N LEU A 674 13.64 -1.56 1.19
CA LEU A 674 12.72 -1.63 2.31
C LEU A 674 12.37 -3.09 2.56
N LEU A 675 12.80 -3.61 3.70
CA LEU A 675 12.50 -4.95 4.18
C LEU A 675 11.39 -4.81 5.22
N SER A 676 10.24 -5.44 4.96
CA SER A 676 9.05 -5.29 5.80
C SER A 676 8.39 -6.62 6.12
N ALA A 677 7.68 -6.66 7.25
CA ALA A 677 6.85 -7.79 7.66
C ALA A 677 5.69 -7.28 8.52
N GLN A 678 4.66 -8.11 8.67
CA GLN A 678 3.49 -7.74 9.49
C GLN A 678 3.82 -7.67 11.00
N SER A 679 4.71 -8.52 11.51
CA SER A 679 5.06 -8.59 12.94
C SER A 679 6.51 -8.19 13.22
N ASN A 680 6.77 -7.66 14.43
CA ASN A 680 8.13 -7.35 14.91
C ASN A 680 9.04 -8.59 14.91
N SER A 681 8.53 -9.74 15.36
CA SER A 681 9.30 -10.99 15.38
C SER A 681 9.79 -11.45 14.00
N ALA A 682 8.95 -11.30 12.96
CA ALA A 682 9.32 -11.69 11.60
C ALA A 682 10.40 -10.76 11.03
N ILE A 683 10.25 -9.44 11.24
CA ILE A 683 11.23 -8.47 10.75
C ILE A 683 12.57 -8.59 11.49
N ASP A 684 12.57 -8.87 12.78
CA ASP A 684 13.81 -9.03 13.55
C ASP A 684 14.57 -10.31 13.14
N HIS A 685 13.85 -11.40 12.85
CA HIS A 685 14.44 -12.62 12.28
C HIS A 685 15.09 -12.33 10.92
N LEU A 686 14.37 -11.69 10.00
CA LEU A 686 14.88 -11.29 8.68
C LEU A 686 16.11 -10.39 8.81
N MET A 687 16.07 -9.40 9.71
CA MET A 687 17.17 -8.50 10.00
C MET A 687 18.41 -9.27 10.46
N SER A 688 18.27 -10.21 11.40
CA SER A 688 19.40 -11.01 11.89
C SER A 688 20.06 -11.84 10.79
N GLU A 689 19.28 -12.38 9.85
CA GLU A 689 19.80 -13.17 8.73
C GLU A 689 20.56 -12.30 7.73
N VAL A 690 20.03 -11.11 7.41
CA VAL A 690 20.70 -10.16 6.51
C VAL A 690 21.98 -9.60 7.16
N GLN A 691 21.97 -9.28 8.46
CA GLN A 691 23.12 -8.76 9.18
C GLN A 691 24.30 -9.74 9.16
N LYS A 692 24.05 -11.06 9.27
CA LYS A 692 25.09 -12.10 9.20
C LYS A 692 25.86 -12.07 7.89
N ILE A 693 25.22 -11.73 6.78
CA ILE A 693 25.85 -11.67 5.45
C ILE A 693 26.99 -10.65 5.44
N PHE A 694 26.75 -9.48 6.03
CA PHE A 694 27.70 -8.35 5.99
C PHE A 694 28.67 -8.31 7.18
N SER A 695 28.53 -9.22 8.16
CA SER A 695 29.37 -9.28 9.38
C SER A 695 30.86 -9.55 9.13
N SER A 696 31.22 -10.05 7.94
CA SER A 696 32.60 -10.39 7.56
C SER A 696 33.33 -9.31 6.75
N THR A 697 32.65 -8.21 6.44
CA THR A 697 33.20 -7.05 5.72
C THR A 697 33.90 -6.12 6.71
N ASP A 698 35.05 -5.53 6.35
CA ASP A 698 35.70 -4.50 7.18
C ASP A 698 34.67 -3.42 7.57
N GLY A 699 34.59 -3.12 8.87
CA GLY A 699 33.44 -2.47 9.52
C GLY A 699 33.03 -1.07 9.02
N ASP A 700 33.73 -0.51 8.04
CA ASP A 700 33.47 0.78 7.39
C ASP A 700 32.89 0.66 5.95
N SER A 701 32.77 -0.56 5.40
CA SER A 701 32.39 -0.78 3.98
C SER A 701 31.03 -1.45 3.77
N GLY A 702 30.32 -1.80 4.85
CA GLY A 702 28.99 -2.40 4.80
C GLY A 702 27.86 -1.38 4.52
N PRO A 703 26.70 -1.82 4.01
CA PRO A 703 25.55 -0.94 3.79
C PRO A 703 25.02 -0.37 5.12
N LEU A 704 24.52 0.87 5.11
CA LEU A 704 23.86 1.46 6.27
C LEU A 704 22.52 0.77 6.53
N MET A 705 22.44 0.01 7.63
CA MET A 705 21.25 -0.74 8.04
C MET A 705 20.55 -0.06 9.20
N VAL A 706 19.22 0.03 9.13
CA VAL A 706 18.40 0.71 10.13
C VAL A 706 17.13 -0.10 10.43
N ARG A 707 16.91 -0.41 11.70
CA ARG A 707 15.67 -0.94 12.25
C ARG A 707 14.82 0.23 12.74
N ALA A 708 13.63 0.38 12.16
CA ALA A 708 12.72 1.47 12.50
C ALA A 708 11.56 0.96 13.37
N ARG A 709 11.75 1.00 14.70
CA ARG A 709 10.76 0.63 15.71
C ARG A 709 10.09 1.88 16.32
N ALA A 710 8.98 1.69 17.04
CA ALA A 710 8.40 2.76 17.83
C ALA A 710 9.30 3.05 19.04
N ALA A 711 9.41 4.31 19.47
CA ALA A 711 10.32 4.75 20.52
C ALA A 711 9.99 4.23 21.94
N ASP A 712 8.89 3.49 22.10
CA ASP A 712 8.38 3.00 23.40
C ASP A 712 8.64 1.50 23.63
N ASP A 713 9.30 0.80 22.70
CA ASP A 713 9.72 -0.59 22.89
C ASP A 713 11.10 -0.64 23.58
N ASP A 714 11.18 -1.20 24.79
CA ASP A 714 12.41 -1.25 25.62
C ASP A 714 13.51 -2.20 25.09
N GLU A 715 13.25 -2.95 24.01
CA GLU A 715 14.23 -3.82 23.36
C GLU A 715 15.07 -3.05 22.35
N ALA A 716 16.16 -2.43 22.82
CA ALA A 716 17.12 -1.73 21.97
C ALA A 716 18.13 -2.71 21.35
N GLY A 717 18.14 -2.82 20.02
CA GLY A 717 19.18 -3.49 19.24
C GLY A 717 20.18 -2.52 18.62
N ASP A 718 21.34 -3.02 18.17
CA ASP A 718 22.41 -2.20 17.60
C ASP A 718 22.02 -1.43 16.33
N LEU A 719 20.99 -1.91 15.62
CA LEU A 719 20.54 -1.35 14.34
C LEU A 719 19.38 -0.35 14.49
N GLU A 720 18.89 -0.07 15.70
CA GLU A 720 17.81 0.90 15.89
C GLU A 720 18.21 2.29 15.33
N VAL A 721 17.25 3.00 14.71
CA VAL A 721 17.49 4.30 14.05
C VAL A 721 18.28 5.24 14.95
N ASP A 722 17.92 5.24 16.23
CA ASP A 722 18.47 6.15 17.19
C ASP A 722 19.87 5.76 17.66
N VAL A 723 20.14 4.46 17.83
CA VAL A 723 21.49 3.92 18.10
C VAL A 723 22.43 4.21 16.93
N GLN A 724 21.95 4.00 15.69
CA GLN A 724 22.71 4.32 14.48
C GLN A 724 22.97 5.84 14.36
N ALA A 725 21.99 6.66 14.72
CA ALA A 725 22.16 8.11 14.77
C ALA A 725 23.21 8.53 15.77
N ASP A 726 23.24 7.91 16.94
CA ASP A 726 24.22 8.22 17.98
C ASP A 726 25.63 7.84 17.52
N LYS A 727 25.80 6.66 16.92
CA LYS A 727 27.08 6.23 16.34
C LYS A 727 27.57 7.22 15.27
N LEU A 728 26.73 7.55 14.29
CA LEU A 728 27.10 8.44 13.19
C LEU A 728 27.36 9.89 13.64
N LEU A 729 26.63 10.38 14.65
CA LEU A 729 26.91 11.70 15.25
C LEU A 729 28.25 11.72 15.95
N GLN A 730 28.60 10.65 16.67
CA GLN A 730 29.88 10.52 17.35
C GLN A 730 31.02 10.43 16.33
N ASP A 731 30.89 9.58 15.31
CA ASP A 731 31.87 9.44 14.22
C ASP A 731 32.06 10.78 13.48
N LEU A 732 30.97 11.51 13.21
CA LEU A 732 31.04 12.85 12.62
C LEU A 732 31.78 13.82 13.56
N ALA A 733 31.45 13.84 14.85
CA ALA A 733 32.08 14.73 15.83
C ALA A 733 33.60 14.51 15.93
N ASP A 734 34.04 13.26 15.80
CA ASP A 734 35.45 12.84 15.89
C ASP A 734 36.20 12.93 14.54
N SER A 735 35.47 13.13 13.44
CA SER A 735 36.03 13.16 12.08
C SER A 735 36.97 14.34 11.81
N SER A 736 37.83 14.19 10.78
CA SER A 736 38.66 15.28 10.27
C SER A 736 37.84 16.45 9.69
N LEU A 737 36.65 16.18 9.14
CA LEU A 737 35.76 17.20 8.57
C LEU A 737 35.35 18.24 9.61
N MET A 738 35.15 17.81 10.87
CA MET A 738 34.79 18.73 11.94
C MET A 738 35.94 19.61 12.41
N LYS A 739 37.20 19.24 12.10
CA LYS A 739 38.37 20.10 12.37
C LYS A 739 38.43 21.31 11.43
N GLU A 740 37.87 21.19 10.23
CA GLU A 740 37.82 22.25 9.21
C GLU A 740 36.48 23.02 9.21
N ALA A 741 35.50 22.55 9.98
CA ALA A 741 34.18 23.14 10.06
C ALA A 741 34.16 24.49 10.81
N SER A 742 33.16 25.32 10.52
CA SER A 742 32.96 26.58 11.26
C SER A 742 32.68 26.31 12.75
N PRO A 743 33.11 27.19 13.68
CA PRO A 743 32.87 27.01 15.12
C PRO A 743 31.41 26.79 15.48
N ARG A 744 30.49 27.49 14.78
CA ARG A 744 29.03 27.32 14.96
C ARG A 744 28.55 25.90 14.64
N LEU A 745 29.14 25.24 13.66
CA LEU A 745 28.77 23.87 13.29
C LEU A 745 29.33 22.87 14.32
N VAL A 746 30.58 23.07 14.75
CA VAL A 746 31.22 22.28 15.82
C VAL A 746 30.41 22.31 17.10
N ASP A 747 30.01 23.50 17.56
CA ASP A 747 29.22 23.66 18.79
C ASP A 747 27.85 22.98 18.68
N LYS A 748 27.20 23.06 17.51
CA LYS A 748 25.92 22.38 17.25
C LYS A 748 26.05 20.86 17.33
N VAL A 749 27.05 20.28 16.65
CA VAL A 749 27.26 18.82 16.66
C VAL A 749 27.56 18.34 18.07
N LYS A 750 28.43 19.04 18.82
CA LYS A 750 28.71 18.73 20.23
C LYS A 750 27.48 18.83 21.12
N ALA A 751 26.62 19.81 20.89
CA ALA A 751 25.37 19.96 21.64
C ALA A 751 24.39 18.79 21.39
N LEU A 752 24.32 18.30 20.14
CA LEU A 752 23.50 17.12 19.80
C LEU A 752 24.03 15.85 20.48
N VAL A 753 25.35 15.62 20.43
CA VAL A 753 26.01 14.48 21.12
C VAL A 753 25.78 14.54 22.63
N ALA A 754 25.96 15.72 23.25
CA ALA A 754 25.78 15.91 24.69
C ALA A 754 24.33 15.71 25.14
N ALA A 755 23.35 16.18 24.36
CA ALA A 755 21.93 16.04 24.69
C ALA A 755 21.44 14.59 24.68
N ARG A 756 22.07 13.73 23.87
CA ARG A 756 21.81 12.28 23.83
C ARG A 756 22.43 11.56 25.03
N ALA A 757 23.68 11.88 25.40
CA ALA A 757 24.31 11.34 26.61
C ALA A 757 23.51 11.66 27.90
N GLY A 758 22.81 12.81 27.94
CA GLY A 758 21.97 13.22 29.06
C GLY A 758 20.57 12.56 29.15
N ARG A 759 20.06 11.93 28.08
CA ARG A 759 18.73 11.29 28.05
C ARG A 759 18.62 10.06 28.94
N GLN A 760 19.73 9.39 29.26
CA GLN A 760 19.73 8.27 30.21
C GLN A 760 19.46 8.71 31.67
N ASN A 761 19.62 10.00 32.01
CA ASN A 761 19.54 10.49 33.39
C ASN A 761 18.41 11.51 33.68
N SER A 762 17.62 11.96 32.70
CA SER A 762 16.50 12.88 32.99
C SER A 762 15.38 12.81 31.95
N ARG A 763 14.23 12.24 32.34
CA ARG A 763 12.94 12.35 31.62
C ARG A 763 12.18 13.66 31.93
N ASN A 764 12.71 14.56 32.78
CA ASN A 764 11.95 15.72 33.33
C ASN A 764 12.63 17.10 33.12
N GLY A 765 13.05 17.43 31.90
CA GLY A 765 13.56 18.78 31.56
C GLY A 765 12.61 19.55 30.63
N SER A 766 11.77 20.43 31.18
CA SER A 766 10.74 21.20 30.46
C SER A 766 11.23 22.55 29.91
N ASP A 767 12.47 22.65 29.43
CA ASP A 767 13.05 23.92 28.98
C ASP A 767 13.01 24.08 27.44
N ALA A 768 12.83 25.31 26.94
CA ALA A 768 12.67 25.60 25.51
C ALA A 768 13.86 25.15 24.66
N THR A 769 15.08 25.24 25.21
CA THR A 769 16.33 24.77 24.58
C THR A 769 16.34 23.25 24.39
N GLY A 770 15.85 22.48 25.38
CA GLY A 770 15.77 21.03 25.29
C GLY A 770 14.78 20.53 24.22
N ARG A 771 13.65 21.23 24.04
CA ARG A 771 12.68 20.92 22.97
C ARG A 771 13.26 21.15 21.59
N ARG A 772 14.02 22.22 21.41
CA ARG A 772 14.70 22.52 20.13
C ARG A 772 15.71 21.43 19.78
N VAL A 773 16.58 21.06 20.72
CA VAL A 773 17.59 20.02 20.49
C VAL A 773 16.94 18.66 20.21
N ALA A 774 15.84 18.34 20.90
CA ALA A 774 15.06 17.13 20.61
C ALA A 774 14.45 17.14 19.20
N ALA A 775 14.00 18.29 18.70
CA ALA A 775 13.51 18.42 17.32
C ALA A 775 14.65 18.27 16.29
N GLU A 776 15.82 18.84 16.57
CA GLU A 776 17.02 18.71 15.72
C GLU A 776 17.51 17.25 15.66
N LEU A 777 17.48 16.51 16.78
CA LEU A 777 17.77 15.07 16.81
C LEU A 777 16.79 14.26 15.96
N ARG A 778 15.48 14.50 16.08
CA ARG A 778 14.46 13.83 15.24
C ARG A 778 14.60 14.16 13.76
N ALA A 779 15.09 15.35 13.42
CA ALA A 779 15.40 15.73 12.05
C ALA A 779 16.60 14.93 11.52
N PHE A 780 17.64 14.74 12.35
CA PHE A 780 18.81 13.93 12.02
C PHE A 780 18.46 12.43 11.87
N GLU A 781 17.66 11.87 12.79
CA GLU A 781 17.12 10.50 12.68
C GLU A 781 16.33 10.32 11.36
N GLY A 782 15.52 11.31 10.98
CA GLY A 782 14.83 11.31 9.70
C GLY A 782 15.77 11.32 8.49
N MET A 783 16.87 12.08 8.57
CA MET A 783 17.89 12.10 7.52
C MET A 783 18.58 10.74 7.36
N ILE A 784 18.87 10.05 8.47
CA ILE A 784 19.43 8.70 8.45
C ILE A 784 18.45 7.72 7.81
N LEU A 785 17.18 7.75 8.21
CA LEU A 785 16.16 6.88 7.62
C LEU A 785 16.03 7.09 6.10
N ARG A 786 16.14 8.33 5.62
CA ARG A 786 16.15 8.66 4.17
C ARG A 786 17.45 8.28 3.45
N SER A 787 18.54 8.06 4.18
CA SER A 787 19.86 7.77 3.60
C SER A 787 20.24 6.29 3.72
N ALA A 788 19.60 5.55 4.62
CA ALA A 788 19.87 4.14 4.85
C ALA A 788 19.65 3.29 3.59
N ASN A 789 20.57 2.35 3.37
CA ASN A 789 20.51 1.36 2.30
C ASN A 789 19.49 0.27 2.62
N LEU A 790 19.49 -0.24 3.86
CA LEU A 790 18.58 -1.29 4.30
C LEU A 790 17.72 -0.77 5.43
N VAL A 791 16.41 -0.68 5.20
CA VAL A 791 15.45 -0.24 6.22
C VAL A 791 14.56 -1.42 6.59
N PHE A 792 14.56 -1.78 7.87
CA PHE A 792 13.74 -2.84 8.44
C PHE A 792 12.59 -2.23 9.24
N ALA A 793 11.36 -2.45 8.79
CA ALA A 793 10.19 -1.83 9.43
C ALA A 793 8.94 -2.70 9.32
N THR A 794 8.08 -2.67 10.33
CA THR A 794 6.75 -3.28 10.21
C THR A 794 5.88 -2.50 9.22
N THR A 795 4.92 -3.17 8.59
CA THR A 795 4.12 -2.58 7.49
C THR A 795 3.36 -1.31 7.90
N ASN A 796 2.98 -1.17 9.17
CA ASN A 796 2.25 -0.03 9.72
C ASN A 796 3.07 0.83 10.72
N SER A 797 4.40 0.83 10.60
CA SER A 797 5.28 1.63 11.46
C SER A 797 5.17 3.14 11.18
N ALA A 798 5.43 3.97 12.19
CA ALA A 798 5.48 5.43 12.04
C ALA A 798 6.61 5.90 11.11
N ALA A 799 7.69 5.11 11.00
CA ALA A 799 8.80 5.40 10.11
C ALA A 799 8.42 5.25 8.63
N VAL A 800 7.66 4.20 8.28
CA VAL A 800 7.12 4.01 6.93
C VAL A 800 6.13 5.14 6.59
N GLU A 801 5.25 5.52 7.51
CA GLU A 801 4.36 6.67 7.34
C GLU A 801 5.15 7.96 7.04
N ARG A 802 6.18 8.25 7.84
CA ARG A 802 7.05 9.41 7.62
C ARG A 802 7.76 9.36 6.27
N LEU A 803 8.23 8.18 5.84
CA LEU A 803 8.82 8.00 4.52
C LEU A 803 7.82 8.27 3.39
N ILE A 804 6.53 7.95 3.56
CA ILE A 804 5.49 8.29 2.59
C ILE A 804 5.30 9.81 2.51
N GLU A 805 5.17 10.48 3.67
CA GLU A 805 5.01 11.94 3.74
C GLU A 805 6.21 12.68 3.14
N GLU A 806 7.42 12.19 3.38
CA GLU A 806 8.68 12.76 2.88
C GLU A 806 9.05 12.25 1.47
N GLN A 807 8.17 11.47 0.80
CA GLN A 807 8.40 10.89 -0.53
C GLN A 807 9.72 10.11 -0.65
N GLY A 808 10.08 9.35 0.38
CA GLY A 808 11.29 8.54 0.43
C GLY A 808 11.17 7.27 -0.41
N LEU A 809 11.86 7.21 -1.55
CA LEU A 809 11.79 6.06 -2.46
C LEU A 809 12.87 5.00 -2.20
N PHE A 810 12.49 3.75 -2.45
CA PHE A 810 13.34 2.56 -2.45
C PHE A 810 13.39 1.93 -3.84
N ASP A 811 14.51 1.27 -4.16
CA ASP A 811 14.66 0.47 -5.36
C ASP A 811 13.85 -0.82 -5.27
N TRP A 812 13.67 -1.35 -4.05
CA TRP A 812 12.82 -2.50 -3.76
C TRP A 812 12.05 -2.34 -2.46
N THR A 813 10.81 -2.83 -2.46
CA THR A 813 10.10 -3.23 -1.25
C THR A 813 9.98 -4.75 -1.24
N ILE A 814 10.44 -5.39 -0.18
CA ILE A 814 10.26 -6.83 0.06
C ILE A 814 9.43 -7.00 1.32
N VAL A 815 8.28 -7.66 1.20
CA VAL A 815 7.38 -7.94 2.33
C VAL A 815 7.37 -9.44 2.62
N GLU A 816 7.93 -9.84 3.77
CA GLU A 816 7.87 -11.21 4.28
C GLU A 816 6.58 -11.44 5.08
N GLU A 817 6.13 -12.69 5.14
CA GLU A 817 4.87 -13.11 5.76
C GLU A 817 3.64 -12.35 5.21
N ALA A 818 3.67 -11.95 3.94
CA ALA A 818 2.61 -11.19 3.27
C ALA A 818 1.25 -11.94 3.23
N GLY A 819 1.26 -13.27 3.36
CA GLY A 819 0.05 -14.08 3.46
C GLY A 819 -0.75 -13.89 4.75
N LYS A 820 -0.16 -13.25 5.78
CA LYS A 820 -0.82 -12.93 7.05
C LYS A 820 -1.33 -11.50 7.15
N ALA A 821 -1.14 -10.70 6.11
CA ALA A 821 -1.53 -9.30 6.10
C ALA A 821 -2.68 -9.05 5.12
N THR A 822 -3.61 -8.17 5.48
CA THR A 822 -4.63 -7.69 4.54
C THR A 822 -3.99 -6.75 3.51
N GLY A 823 -4.64 -6.55 2.36
CA GLY A 823 -4.18 -5.57 1.37
C GLY A 823 -4.00 -4.17 1.97
N GLY A 824 -4.86 -3.78 2.91
CA GLY A 824 -4.75 -2.50 3.61
C GLY A 824 -3.55 -2.39 4.55
N GLU A 825 -3.12 -3.48 5.17
CA GLU A 825 -1.87 -3.52 5.95
C GLU A 825 -0.63 -3.53 5.05
N LEU A 826 -0.73 -4.08 3.85
CA LEU A 826 0.37 -4.16 2.88
C LEU A 826 0.59 -2.85 2.12
N LEU A 827 -0.40 -1.96 2.08
CA LEU A 827 -0.39 -0.75 1.26
C LEU A 827 0.82 0.16 1.51
N SER A 828 1.11 0.50 2.77
CA SER A 828 2.12 1.49 3.14
C SER A 828 3.52 1.19 2.58
N PRO A 829 4.11 -0.01 2.77
CA PRO A 829 5.42 -0.31 2.19
C PRO A 829 5.40 -0.41 0.65
N LEU A 830 4.26 -0.73 0.03
CA LEU A 830 4.14 -0.83 -1.44
C LEU A 830 4.10 0.54 -2.14
N LEU A 831 3.74 1.61 -1.42
CA LEU A 831 3.79 3.00 -1.92
C LEU A 831 5.22 3.54 -2.10
N LEU A 832 6.22 2.89 -1.49
CA LEU A 832 7.57 3.43 -1.39
C LEU A 832 8.54 2.91 -2.45
N SER A 833 8.10 2.04 -3.35
CA SER A 833 8.93 1.53 -4.46
C SER A 833 8.07 1.12 -5.65
N HIS A 834 8.68 1.09 -6.84
CA HIS A 834 8.04 0.53 -8.04
C HIS A 834 8.16 -1.00 -8.08
N ARG A 835 9.22 -1.54 -7.48
CA ARG A 835 9.56 -2.96 -7.55
C ARG A 835 9.30 -3.65 -6.24
N ARG A 836 8.37 -4.60 -6.27
CA ARG A 836 7.73 -5.16 -5.08
C ARG A 836 7.83 -6.69 -5.10
N LEU A 837 8.35 -7.25 -4.02
CA LEU A 837 8.38 -8.69 -3.80
C LEU A 837 7.55 -9.04 -2.57
N MET A 838 6.50 -9.82 -2.75
CA MET A 838 5.67 -10.30 -1.64
C MET A 838 5.95 -11.76 -1.42
N ILE A 839 6.30 -12.12 -0.20
CA ILE A 839 6.69 -13.48 0.17
C ILE A 839 5.81 -13.94 1.31
N GLY A 840 5.21 -15.12 1.18
CA GLY A 840 4.31 -15.62 2.21
C GLY A 840 3.82 -17.03 1.94
N ASP A 841 2.91 -17.48 2.80
CA ASP A 841 2.27 -18.78 2.67
C ASP A 841 0.80 -18.69 3.10
N HIS A 842 -0.11 -18.50 2.13
CA HIS A 842 -1.55 -18.42 2.37
C HIS A 842 -2.18 -19.75 2.82
N ARG A 843 -1.40 -20.84 2.83
CA ARG A 843 -1.83 -22.14 3.39
C ARG A 843 -1.58 -22.23 4.91
N GLN A 844 -0.90 -21.24 5.50
CA GLN A 844 -0.80 -21.05 6.95
C GLN A 844 -1.84 -20.03 7.46
N LEU A 845 -1.72 -19.54 8.70
CA LEU A 845 -2.70 -18.65 9.32
C LEU A 845 -2.98 -17.41 8.45
N PRO A 846 -4.26 -17.06 8.24
CA PRO A 846 -4.65 -15.88 7.48
C PRO A 846 -4.50 -14.60 8.32
N PRO A 847 -4.77 -13.41 7.74
CA PRO A 847 -4.92 -12.19 8.51
C PRO A 847 -5.99 -12.33 9.62
N PHE A 848 -5.85 -11.52 10.67
CA PHE A 848 -6.77 -11.55 11.80
C PHE A 848 -8.19 -11.19 11.36
N ASP A 849 -9.19 -11.92 11.89
CA ASP A 849 -10.62 -11.70 11.64
C ASP A 849 -11.09 -11.72 10.16
N VAL A 850 -10.27 -12.26 9.25
CA VAL A 850 -10.55 -12.31 7.80
C VAL A 850 -11.92 -12.96 7.49
N ASP A 851 -12.28 -14.04 8.21
CA ASP A 851 -13.54 -14.76 7.98
C ASP A 851 -14.77 -13.95 8.37
N LYS A 852 -14.66 -13.04 9.35
CA LYS A 852 -15.75 -12.16 9.76
C LYS A 852 -15.95 -11.07 8.71
N MET A 853 -14.86 -10.42 8.33
CA MET A 853 -14.88 -9.35 7.31
C MET A 853 -15.33 -9.87 5.94
N SER A 854 -14.87 -11.05 5.53
CA SER A 854 -15.28 -11.69 4.28
C SER A 854 -16.79 -11.96 4.22
N ARG A 855 -17.37 -12.45 5.33
CA ARG A 855 -18.82 -12.65 5.44
C ARG A 855 -19.60 -11.35 5.31
N LEU A 856 -19.12 -10.27 5.93
CA LEU A 856 -19.75 -8.95 5.81
C LEU A 856 -19.66 -8.42 4.37
N LEU A 857 -18.46 -8.42 3.77
CA LEU A 857 -18.22 -7.93 2.40
C LEU A 857 -18.99 -8.70 1.32
N SER A 858 -19.42 -9.92 1.62
CA SER A 858 -20.28 -10.72 0.73
C SER A 858 -21.73 -10.21 0.67
N SER A 859 -22.14 -9.31 1.57
CA SER A 859 -23.50 -8.75 1.65
C SER A 859 -23.49 -7.25 1.43
N THR A 860 -23.72 -6.83 0.19
CA THR A 860 -23.66 -5.42 -0.23
C THR A 860 -24.55 -4.49 0.62
N SER A 861 -25.79 -4.89 0.94
CA SER A 861 -26.71 -4.07 1.74
C SER A 861 -26.23 -3.93 3.19
N ALA A 862 -25.76 -5.02 3.81
CA ALA A 862 -25.25 -4.97 5.18
C ALA A 862 -24.03 -4.06 5.29
N VAL A 863 -23.14 -4.07 4.29
CA VAL A 863 -21.98 -3.17 4.25
C VAL A 863 -22.43 -1.70 4.18
N GLN A 864 -23.42 -1.36 3.34
CA GLN A 864 -23.93 0.03 3.26
C GLN A 864 -24.49 0.51 4.61
N ASP A 865 -25.28 -0.34 5.28
CA ASP A 865 -25.83 -0.04 6.60
C ASP A 865 -24.73 0.17 7.66
N VAL A 866 -23.68 -0.67 7.62
CA VAL A 866 -22.51 -0.52 8.50
C VAL A 866 -21.78 0.79 8.23
N VAL A 867 -21.49 1.13 6.97
CA VAL A 867 -20.81 2.39 6.61
C VAL A 867 -21.59 3.59 7.13
N GLY A 868 -22.92 3.63 6.92
CA GLY A 868 -23.78 4.73 7.37
C GLY A 868 -23.93 4.84 8.89
N LEU A 869 -23.82 3.71 9.62
CA LEU A 869 -23.86 3.70 11.09
C LEU A 869 -22.50 4.10 11.70
N VAL A 870 -21.40 3.59 11.15
CA VAL A 870 -20.03 3.80 11.67
C VAL A 870 -19.59 5.24 11.51
N ASP A 871 -19.99 5.91 10.42
CA ASP A 871 -19.71 7.34 10.22
C ASP A 871 -20.20 8.21 11.41
N LYS A 872 -21.29 7.81 12.07
CA LYS A 872 -21.84 8.50 13.25
C LYS A 872 -21.16 8.13 14.56
N LEU A 873 -20.36 7.07 14.58
CA LEU A 873 -19.68 6.50 15.76
C LEU A 873 -18.18 6.80 15.79
N ILE A 874 -17.67 7.54 14.82
CA ILE A 874 -16.30 8.04 14.78
C ILE A 874 -16.24 9.48 15.30
N SER A 875 -15.23 9.75 16.12
CA SER A 875 -14.98 11.06 16.72
C SER A 875 -14.68 12.13 15.67
N ARG A 876 -15.10 13.37 15.92
CA ARG A 876 -14.66 14.54 15.14
C ARG A 876 -13.14 14.72 15.11
N TYR A 877 -12.41 14.18 16.09
CA TYR A 877 -10.95 14.25 16.12
C TYR A 877 -10.28 13.25 15.19
N LEU A 878 -10.95 12.13 14.89
CA LEU A 878 -10.52 11.21 13.84
C LEU A 878 -11.03 11.67 12.47
N LYS A 879 -12.19 12.37 12.40
CA LYS A 879 -12.70 13.06 11.20
C LYS A 879 -11.87 14.28 10.81
N ASP A 880 -10.62 14.04 10.43
CA ASP A 880 -9.86 14.99 9.65
C ASP A 880 -10.36 15.00 8.18
N PRO A 881 -9.94 15.97 7.35
CA PRO A 881 -10.35 16.00 5.94
C PRO A 881 -10.10 14.69 5.19
N SER A 882 -9.04 13.95 5.55
CA SER A 882 -8.73 12.66 4.91
C SER A 882 -9.76 11.58 5.21
N THR A 883 -10.30 11.57 6.43
CA THR A 883 -11.33 10.62 6.85
C THR A 883 -12.67 10.97 6.22
N ASP A 884 -13.07 12.24 6.23
CA ASP A 884 -14.31 12.66 5.58
C ASP A 884 -14.26 12.38 4.07
N GLU A 885 -13.12 12.64 3.41
CA GLU A 885 -12.89 12.24 2.02
C GLU A 885 -13.04 10.73 1.80
N THR A 886 -12.52 9.90 2.71
CA THR A 886 -12.62 8.43 2.63
C THR A 886 -14.07 7.94 2.68
N PHE A 887 -14.88 8.47 3.61
CA PHE A 887 -16.30 8.13 3.71
C PHE A 887 -17.11 8.65 2.52
N ASP A 888 -16.80 9.87 2.07
CA ASP A 888 -17.39 10.47 0.87
C ASP A 888 -17.08 9.65 -0.38
N GLU A 889 -15.86 9.16 -0.55
CA GLU A 889 -15.43 8.35 -1.68
C GLU A 889 -16.23 7.05 -1.79
N VAL A 890 -16.41 6.36 -0.68
CA VAL A 890 -17.20 5.12 -0.62
C VAL A 890 -18.69 5.41 -0.86
N SER A 891 -19.22 6.50 -0.29
CA SER A 891 -20.60 6.94 -0.52
C SER A 891 -20.87 7.32 -1.98
N LYS A 892 -19.85 7.83 -2.70
CA LYS A 892 -19.90 8.18 -4.12
C LYS A 892 -19.88 6.97 -5.08
N ALA A 893 -19.72 5.74 -4.59
CA ALA A 893 -19.74 4.55 -5.44
C ALA A 893 -21.12 4.31 -6.09
N GLY A 894 -22.21 4.75 -5.44
CA GLY A 894 -23.56 4.65 -5.99
C GLY A 894 -23.91 3.24 -6.47
N ASP A 895 -24.29 3.12 -7.75
CA ASP A 895 -24.70 1.85 -8.37
C ASP A 895 -23.57 0.81 -8.49
N ASP A 896 -22.30 1.22 -8.40
CA ASP A 896 -21.13 0.34 -8.56
C ASP A 896 -20.64 -0.27 -7.22
N PHE A 897 -21.32 0.04 -6.12
CA PHE A 897 -20.91 -0.34 -4.76
C PHE A 897 -20.75 -1.87 -4.58
N GLY A 898 -21.54 -2.67 -5.30
CA GLY A 898 -21.40 -4.13 -5.31
C GLY A 898 -20.05 -4.60 -5.87
N ARG A 899 -19.52 -3.95 -6.92
CA ARG A 899 -18.19 -4.24 -7.45
C ARG A 899 -17.10 -3.77 -6.50
N THR A 900 -17.27 -2.62 -5.87
CA THR A 900 -16.37 -2.13 -4.82
C THR A 900 -16.24 -3.13 -3.66
N CYS A 901 -17.36 -3.76 -3.24
CA CYS A 901 -17.33 -4.83 -2.24
C CYS A 901 -16.54 -6.05 -2.74
N GLY A 902 -16.71 -6.43 -4.01
CA GLY A 902 -15.96 -7.53 -4.63
C GLY A 902 -14.45 -7.27 -4.69
N GLU A 903 -14.03 -6.06 -5.05
CA GLU A 903 -12.62 -5.65 -5.02
C GLU A 903 -12.08 -5.62 -3.59
N ALA A 904 -12.84 -5.08 -2.63
CA ALA A 904 -12.45 -5.08 -1.22
C ALA A 904 -12.25 -6.51 -0.68
N LEU A 905 -13.09 -7.46 -1.10
CA LEU A 905 -12.95 -8.87 -0.75
C LEU A 905 -11.67 -9.50 -1.36
N SER A 906 -11.34 -9.14 -2.60
CA SER A 906 -10.08 -9.53 -3.26
C SER A 906 -8.86 -8.98 -2.52
N LEU A 907 -8.92 -7.72 -2.08
CA LEU A 907 -7.86 -7.05 -1.33
C LEU A 907 -7.73 -7.57 0.11
N LEU A 908 -8.82 -8.02 0.74
CA LEU A 908 -8.81 -8.58 2.10
C LEU A 908 -7.82 -9.74 2.24
N THR A 909 -7.70 -10.57 1.19
CA THR A 909 -6.74 -11.68 1.08
C THR A 909 -5.85 -11.52 -0.16
N LEU A 910 -5.33 -10.30 -0.37
CA LEU A 910 -4.60 -9.91 -1.58
C LEU A 910 -3.56 -10.94 -2.04
N PHE A 911 -2.70 -11.38 -1.12
CA PHE A 911 -1.64 -12.35 -1.44
C PHE A 911 -2.21 -13.70 -1.92
N GLU A 912 -3.19 -14.25 -1.22
CA GLU A 912 -3.88 -15.49 -1.59
C GLU A 912 -4.55 -15.34 -2.96
N THR A 913 -5.36 -14.28 -3.11
CA THR A 913 -6.15 -14.05 -4.32
C THR A 913 -5.28 -13.92 -5.56
N PHE A 914 -4.18 -13.16 -5.51
CA PHE A 914 -3.32 -12.97 -6.69
C PHE A 914 -2.46 -14.20 -6.98
N VAL A 915 -1.93 -14.87 -5.96
CA VAL A 915 -1.17 -16.12 -6.13
C VAL A 915 -2.05 -17.21 -6.72
N GLU A 916 -3.25 -17.44 -6.20
CA GLU A 916 -4.13 -18.51 -6.68
C GLU A 916 -4.64 -18.26 -8.10
N ARG A 917 -4.95 -17.00 -8.45
CA ARG A 917 -5.30 -16.62 -9.84
C ARG A 917 -4.15 -16.94 -10.81
N GLU A 918 -2.92 -16.57 -10.46
CA GLU A 918 -1.75 -16.80 -11.31
C GLU A 918 -1.38 -18.29 -11.38
N LEU A 919 -1.38 -19.03 -10.27
CA LEU A 919 -1.11 -20.48 -10.29
C LEU A 919 -2.19 -21.24 -11.10
N SER A 920 -3.46 -20.83 -11.00
CA SER A 920 -4.55 -21.40 -11.80
C SER A 920 -4.36 -21.14 -13.29
N ARG A 921 -3.91 -19.93 -13.66
CA ARG A 921 -3.52 -19.58 -15.03
C ARG A 921 -2.37 -20.47 -15.54
N GLN A 922 -1.33 -20.67 -14.73
CA GLN A 922 -0.19 -21.52 -15.08
C GLN A 922 -0.61 -22.97 -15.32
N LYS A 923 -1.53 -23.52 -14.52
CA LYS A 923 -2.11 -24.86 -14.73
C LYS A 923 -2.82 -24.98 -16.10
N ARG A 924 -3.36 -23.89 -16.64
CA ARG A 924 -3.97 -23.82 -17.99
C ARG A 924 -2.95 -23.68 -19.14
N LYS A 925 -1.64 -23.67 -18.84
CA LYS A 925 -0.52 -23.51 -19.79
C LYS A 925 -0.59 -22.24 -20.64
N ASP A 926 -1.15 -21.16 -20.08
CA ASP A 926 -1.20 -19.88 -20.76
C ASP A 926 0.21 -19.25 -20.89
N SER A 927 0.56 -18.80 -22.09
CA SER A 927 1.87 -18.25 -22.42
C SER A 927 1.97 -16.80 -21.93
N GLY A 928 2.98 -16.49 -21.11
CA GLY A 928 3.28 -15.12 -20.70
C GLY A 928 4.14 -15.07 -19.43
N PRO A 929 4.68 -13.90 -19.08
CA PRO A 929 5.45 -13.73 -17.87
C PRO A 929 4.64 -14.17 -16.64
N ARG A 930 5.33 -14.83 -15.71
CA ARG A 930 4.77 -15.25 -14.43
C ARG A 930 4.95 -14.12 -13.43
N ILE A 931 3.90 -13.87 -12.65
CA ILE A 931 3.92 -12.92 -11.53
C ILE A 931 3.94 -13.64 -10.17
N ALA A 932 3.83 -14.97 -10.15
CA ALA A 932 3.84 -15.77 -8.93
C ALA A 932 4.52 -17.12 -9.14
N ARG A 933 5.21 -17.61 -8.11
CA ARG A 933 5.78 -18.97 -8.06
C ARG A 933 5.72 -19.56 -6.67
N ARG A 934 5.53 -20.88 -6.60
CA ARG A 934 5.66 -21.68 -5.37
C ARG A 934 7.03 -22.36 -5.30
N LEU A 935 7.69 -22.28 -4.14
CA LEU A 935 8.86 -23.11 -3.82
C LEU A 935 8.43 -24.49 -3.35
N ASN A 936 9.15 -25.54 -3.78
CA ASN A 936 8.76 -26.93 -3.54
C ASN A 936 9.79 -27.76 -2.76
N GLU A 937 11.01 -27.27 -2.52
CA GLU A 937 12.05 -28.00 -1.77
C GLU A 937 12.26 -27.46 -0.35
N GLN A 938 12.06 -28.30 0.67
CA GLN A 938 12.22 -27.98 2.09
C GLN A 938 13.52 -28.52 2.71
N TYR A 939 14.03 -27.78 3.69
CA TYR A 939 15.35 -27.97 4.34
C TYR A 939 15.26 -28.10 5.87
N ARG A 940 14.05 -28.17 6.43
CA ARG A 940 13.78 -28.12 7.87
C ARG A 940 13.41 -29.48 8.45
N MET A 941 12.32 -30.05 7.96
CA MET A 941 11.63 -31.20 8.54
C MET A 941 12.27 -32.51 8.10
N HIS A 942 12.23 -33.52 8.97
CA HIS A 942 12.53 -34.90 8.60
C HIS A 942 11.62 -35.35 7.44
N PRO A 943 12.12 -36.13 6.45
CA PRO A 943 11.35 -36.51 5.26
C PRO A 943 9.96 -37.09 5.55
N ALA A 944 9.83 -37.92 6.58
CA ALA A 944 8.56 -38.49 7.03
C ALA A 944 7.54 -37.43 7.47
N ILE A 945 7.98 -36.44 8.26
CA ILE A 945 7.13 -35.32 8.71
C ILE A 945 6.73 -34.46 7.50
N ALA A 946 7.70 -34.18 6.62
CA ALA A 946 7.47 -33.39 5.40
C ALA A 946 6.45 -34.05 4.47
N ARG A 947 6.44 -35.38 4.32
CA ARG A 947 5.46 -36.11 3.48
C ARG A 947 4.03 -35.98 4.01
N ILE A 948 3.82 -36.04 5.34
CA ILE A 948 2.50 -35.78 5.94
C ILE A 948 2.06 -34.35 5.59
N VAL A 949 2.91 -33.35 5.87
CA VAL A 949 2.59 -31.94 5.60
C VAL A 949 2.34 -31.69 4.10
N SER A 950 3.15 -32.31 3.23
CA SER A 950 3.05 -32.20 1.78
C SER A 950 1.71 -32.71 1.26
N LYS A 951 1.31 -33.92 1.69
CA LYS A 951 0.05 -34.54 1.28
C LYS A 951 -1.16 -33.74 1.78
N CYS A 952 -1.17 -33.34 3.05
CA CYS A 952 -2.32 -32.66 3.65
C CYS A 952 -2.55 -31.23 3.15
N PHE A 953 -1.49 -30.49 2.79
CA PHE A 953 -1.58 -29.03 2.60
C PHE A 953 -1.02 -28.52 1.27
N TYR A 954 -0.22 -29.30 0.55
CA TYR A 954 0.52 -28.86 -0.64
C TYR A 954 0.39 -29.81 -1.83
N GLU A 955 -0.70 -30.57 -1.93
CA GLU A 955 -1.00 -31.45 -3.09
C GLU A 955 0.09 -32.51 -3.34
N GLY A 956 0.90 -32.85 -2.34
CA GLY A 956 2.03 -33.77 -2.48
C GLY A 956 3.25 -33.19 -3.21
N GLU A 957 3.26 -31.90 -3.53
CA GLU A 957 4.34 -31.25 -4.29
C GLU A 957 5.51 -30.74 -3.43
N LEU A 958 5.39 -30.76 -2.09
CA LEU A 958 6.48 -30.36 -1.19
C LEU A 958 7.44 -31.54 -0.96
N GLU A 959 8.69 -31.39 -1.37
CA GLU A 959 9.74 -32.42 -1.31
C GLU A 959 10.87 -32.01 -0.36
N THR A 960 11.61 -33.00 0.16
CA THR A 960 12.80 -32.74 0.99
C THR A 960 14.04 -32.70 0.13
N ASN A 961 14.83 -31.63 0.22
CA ASN A 961 16.06 -31.50 -0.56
C ASN A 961 17.03 -32.68 -0.28
N ALA A 962 17.69 -33.17 -1.33
CA ALA A 962 18.56 -34.34 -1.26
C ALA A 962 19.69 -34.22 -0.22
N LYS A 963 20.28 -33.03 -0.03
CA LYS A 963 21.31 -32.80 1.00
C LYS A 963 20.72 -32.95 2.41
N GLN A 964 19.51 -32.46 2.61
CA GLN A 964 18.82 -32.57 3.89
C GLN A 964 18.39 -34.02 4.17
N VAL A 965 17.92 -34.76 3.15
CA VAL A 965 17.67 -36.22 3.26
C VAL A 965 18.94 -36.95 3.70
N ALA A 966 20.07 -36.67 3.05
CA ALA A 966 21.36 -37.26 3.40
C ALA A 966 21.81 -36.91 4.83
N LYS A 967 21.54 -35.69 5.29
CA LYS A 967 21.81 -35.25 6.67
C LYS A 967 21.01 -36.09 7.68
N PHE A 968 19.70 -36.21 7.50
CA PHE A 968 18.85 -37.03 8.39
C PHE A 968 19.21 -38.52 8.35
N ALA A 969 19.71 -39.03 7.24
CA ALA A 969 20.15 -40.42 7.12
C ALA A 969 21.49 -40.70 7.84
N ARG A 970 22.39 -39.71 7.90
CA ARG A 970 23.75 -39.86 8.46
C ARG A 970 23.87 -39.41 9.91
N THR A 971 23.05 -38.45 10.33
CA THR A 971 23.11 -37.88 11.67
C THR A 971 21.98 -38.48 12.52
N PRO A 972 22.29 -39.06 13.70
CA PRO A 972 21.26 -39.59 14.59
C PRO A 972 20.38 -38.45 15.11
N SER A 973 19.14 -38.80 15.48
CA SER A 973 18.22 -37.84 16.08
C SER A 973 18.83 -37.22 17.34
N PRO A 974 18.80 -35.87 17.49
CA PRO A 974 19.32 -35.22 18.68
C PRO A 974 18.47 -35.53 19.92
N VAL A 975 17.25 -36.04 19.73
CA VAL A 975 16.31 -36.44 20.79
C VAL A 975 16.02 -37.93 20.68
N VAL A 976 16.31 -38.67 21.75
CA VAL A 976 16.09 -40.12 21.87
C VAL A 976 15.17 -40.41 23.05
N SER A 977 14.63 -41.62 23.07
CA SER A 977 13.82 -42.11 24.17
C SER A 977 14.65 -42.87 25.18
N THR A 978 14.44 -42.59 26.47
CA THR A 978 15.08 -43.33 27.56
C THR A 978 14.60 -44.78 27.62
N ASN A 979 13.38 -45.05 27.11
CA ASN A 979 12.84 -46.38 26.92
C ASN A 979 12.19 -46.51 25.54
N SER A 980 12.97 -46.98 24.56
CA SER A 980 12.54 -47.14 23.16
C SER A 980 11.50 -48.25 22.95
N SER A 981 11.29 -49.14 23.92
CA SER A 981 10.21 -50.14 23.87
C SER A 981 8.84 -49.53 24.16
N VAL A 982 8.79 -48.41 24.87
CA VAL A 982 7.56 -47.70 25.24
C VAL A 982 7.29 -46.55 24.29
N ILE A 983 8.30 -45.70 24.04
CA ILE A 983 8.22 -44.65 23.02
C ILE A 983 9.32 -44.93 21.99
N PRO A 984 8.97 -45.50 20.83
CA PRO A 984 9.95 -45.81 19.80
C PRO A 984 10.67 -44.56 19.28
N ASP A 985 11.96 -44.70 18.97
CA ASP A 985 12.79 -43.66 18.35
C ASP A 985 12.47 -43.50 16.86
N LYS A 986 11.24 -43.04 16.60
CA LYS A 986 10.71 -42.75 15.28
C LYS A 986 10.50 -41.25 15.11
N PRO A 987 10.68 -40.71 13.89
CA PRO A 987 10.40 -39.31 13.57
C PRO A 987 8.98 -38.89 13.95
N ILE A 988 8.00 -39.79 13.81
CA ILE A 988 6.60 -39.53 14.15
C ILE A 988 6.15 -40.56 15.19
N VAL A 989 5.59 -40.10 16.31
CA VAL A 989 4.95 -40.96 17.30
C VAL A 989 3.56 -40.41 17.60
N PHE A 990 2.54 -41.24 17.46
CA PHE A 990 1.18 -40.92 17.86
C PHE A 990 0.85 -41.66 19.16
N ILE A 991 0.65 -40.94 20.26
CA ILE A 991 0.16 -41.47 21.52
C ILE A 991 -1.37 -41.51 21.44
N ASP A 992 -1.91 -42.70 21.23
CA ASP A 992 -3.33 -42.92 20.97
C ASP A 992 -4.13 -43.02 22.27
N MET A 993 -5.05 -42.08 22.43
CA MET A 993 -5.96 -41.95 23.56
C MET A 993 -7.26 -42.71 23.26
N PRO A 994 -7.84 -43.40 24.25
CA PRO A 994 -9.11 -44.11 24.06
C PRO A 994 -10.22 -43.14 23.65
N TYR A 995 -11.10 -43.60 22.75
CA TYR A 995 -12.22 -42.77 22.29
C TYR A 995 -13.26 -42.63 23.40
N ALA A 996 -13.66 -41.40 23.74
CA ALA A 996 -14.61 -41.11 24.82
C ALA A 996 -15.94 -41.87 24.68
N GLN A 997 -16.43 -42.11 23.45
CA GLN A 997 -17.66 -42.91 23.23
C GLN A 997 -17.51 -44.40 23.59
N THR A 998 -16.30 -44.93 23.62
CA THR A 998 -16.04 -46.35 23.91
C THR A 998 -15.79 -46.62 25.40
N GLU A 999 -15.72 -45.58 26.24
CA GLU A 999 -15.63 -45.73 27.69
C GLU A 999 -17.01 -46.01 28.32
N ALA A 1000 -17.04 -46.80 29.39
CA ALA A 1000 -18.26 -47.13 30.13
C ALA A 1000 -18.94 -45.87 30.72
N PRO A 1001 -20.27 -45.88 30.98
CA PRO A 1001 -20.95 -44.75 31.62
C PRO A 1001 -20.29 -44.38 32.96
N GLY A 1002 -19.76 -43.16 33.06
CA GLY A 1002 -18.96 -42.69 34.20
C GLY A 1002 -17.42 -42.66 33.97
N GLY A 1003 -16.96 -42.94 32.75
CA GLY A 1003 -15.57 -42.75 32.32
C GLY A 1003 -15.07 -41.32 32.58
N ARG A 1004 -13.80 -41.21 33.01
CA ARG A 1004 -13.12 -39.91 33.20
C ARG A 1004 -12.39 -39.44 31.92
N GLY A 1005 -12.49 -40.19 30.82
CA GLY A 1005 -11.87 -39.86 29.53
C GLY A 1005 -12.73 -38.90 28.71
N GLY A 1006 -12.07 -37.90 28.12
CA GLY A 1006 -12.70 -36.90 27.28
C GLY A 1006 -12.28 -35.47 27.62
N GLU A 1007 -12.60 -34.56 26.71
CA GLU A 1007 -12.41 -33.13 26.93
C GLU A 1007 -13.32 -32.57 28.04
N ARG A 1008 -12.87 -31.53 28.73
CA ARG A 1008 -13.74 -30.66 29.55
C ARG A 1008 -14.36 -29.59 28.65
N THR A 1009 -15.61 -29.23 28.93
CA THR A 1009 -16.37 -28.20 28.21
C THR A 1009 -15.73 -26.81 28.35
N PRO A 1010 -16.08 -25.83 27.48
CA PRO A 1010 -15.36 -24.56 27.36
C PRO A 1010 -15.12 -23.85 28.71
N PRO A 1011 -13.90 -23.36 28.96
CA PRO A 1011 -12.72 -23.44 28.10
C PRO A 1011 -12.13 -24.87 28.01
N TYR A 1012 -11.87 -25.33 26.78
CA TYR A 1012 -11.54 -26.73 26.50
C TYR A 1012 -10.17 -27.16 27.04
N SER A 1013 -10.12 -28.30 27.73
CA SER A 1013 -8.88 -28.96 28.16
C SER A 1013 -9.09 -30.46 28.31
N ASN A 1014 -8.04 -31.25 28.18
CA ASN A 1014 -8.08 -32.70 28.36
C ASN A 1014 -7.07 -33.14 29.45
N PRO A 1015 -7.54 -33.45 30.67
CA PRO A 1015 -6.68 -33.88 31.78
C PRO A 1015 -5.82 -35.11 31.48
N GLU A 1016 -6.39 -36.11 30.81
CA GLU A 1016 -5.68 -37.38 30.56
C GLU A 1016 -4.64 -37.20 29.45
N GLU A 1017 -4.93 -36.39 28.43
CA GLU A 1017 -3.90 -35.98 27.46
C GLU A 1017 -2.75 -35.21 28.11
N ALA A 1018 -3.05 -34.30 29.05
CA ALA A 1018 -1.99 -33.57 29.76
C ALA A 1018 -1.06 -34.54 30.51
N LYS A 1019 -1.62 -35.58 31.17
CA LYS A 1019 -0.82 -36.64 31.80
C LYS A 1019 -0.01 -37.45 30.79
N ALA A 1020 -0.59 -37.76 29.63
CA ALA A 1020 0.10 -38.45 28.55
C ALA A 1020 1.27 -37.63 27.99
N VAL A 1021 1.11 -36.31 27.86
CA VAL A 1021 2.18 -35.37 27.50
C VAL A 1021 3.30 -35.41 28.55
N ILE A 1022 2.99 -35.26 29.84
CA ILE A 1022 4.00 -35.32 30.92
C ILE A 1022 4.74 -36.67 30.90
N ARG A 1023 4.00 -37.77 30.75
CA ARG A 1023 4.61 -39.10 30.68
C ARG A 1023 5.50 -39.25 29.44
N GLY A 1024 5.05 -38.77 28.29
CA GLY A 1024 5.82 -38.72 27.05
C GLY A 1024 7.14 -37.97 27.24
N LEU A 1025 7.06 -36.77 27.80
CA LEU A 1025 8.22 -35.92 28.09
C LEU A 1025 9.20 -36.56 29.08
N SER A 1026 8.71 -37.28 30.10
CA SER A 1026 9.58 -37.99 31.07
C SER A 1026 10.44 -39.08 30.43
N LEU A 1027 10.08 -39.53 29.23
CA LEU A 1027 10.77 -40.58 28.50
C LEU A 1027 11.67 -40.03 27.38
N LEU A 1028 11.86 -38.72 27.29
CA LEU A 1028 12.75 -38.09 26.30
C LEU A 1028 14.09 -37.72 26.93
N SER A 1029 15.17 -37.85 26.17
CA SER A 1029 16.50 -37.40 26.56
C SER A 1029 17.28 -36.87 25.36
N PRO A 1030 18.19 -35.91 25.55
CA PRO A 1030 19.18 -35.58 24.52
C PRO A 1030 20.02 -36.81 24.18
N SER A 1031 20.30 -37.01 22.89
CA SER A 1031 21.19 -38.08 22.41
C SER A 1031 22.65 -37.86 22.82
N ASP A 1032 23.05 -36.59 22.94
CA ASP A 1032 24.36 -36.17 23.42
C ASP A 1032 24.17 -35.17 24.56
N SER A 1033 24.71 -35.50 25.74
CA SER A 1033 24.68 -34.64 26.93
C SER A 1033 25.31 -33.25 26.75
N LYS A 1034 26.17 -33.06 25.74
CA LYS A 1034 26.84 -31.78 25.45
C LYS A 1034 25.99 -30.82 24.62
N ILE A 1035 25.03 -31.35 23.87
CA ILE A 1035 24.18 -30.57 22.97
C ILE A 1035 22.78 -30.54 23.55
N ARG A 1036 22.24 -29.36 23.80
CA ARG A 1036 20.86 -29.21 24.30
C ARG A 1036 19.90 -28.98 23.13
N PRO A 1037 19.13 -29.99 22.69
CA PRO A 1037 18.15 -29.83 21.62
C PRO A 1037 16.99 -28.94 22.06
N SER A 1038 16.36 -28.29 21.08
CA SER A 1038 15.18 -27.46 21.31
C SER A 1038 13.90 -28.30 21.43
N LEU A 1039 13.01 -27.92 22.35
CA LEU A 1039 11.75 -28.61 22.63
C LEU A 1039 10.61 -27.61 22.75
N ALA A 1040 9.45 -27.95 22.18
CA ALA A 1040 8.20 -27.23 22.40
C ALA A 1040 7.02 -28.19 22.63
N VAL A 1041 6.06 -27.73 23.43
CA VAL A 1041 4.78 -28.41 23.69
C VAL A 1041 3.66 -27.50 23.23
N LEU A 1042 2.90 -27.95 22.23
CA LEU A 1042 1.89 -27.14 21.55
C LEU A 1042 0.49 -27.71 21.78
N SER A 1043 -0.49 -26.82 21.92
CA SER A 1043 -1.91 -27.20 21.84
C SER A 1043 -2.74 -26.11 21.19
N PRO A 1044 -3.81 -26.43 20.45
CA PRO A 1044 -4.72 -25.42 19.88
C PRO A 1044 -5.47 -24.62 20.95
N TYR A 1045 -5.55 -25.12 22.19
CA TYR A 1045 -6.39 -24.57 23.24
C TYR A 1045 -5.55 -24.04 24.39
N TRP A 1046 -5.62 -22.73 24.64
CA TRP A 1046 -4.89 -22.07 25.73
C TRP A 1046 -5.10 -22.72 27.10
N GLN A 1047 -6.32 -23.12 27.45
CA GLN A 1047 -6.59 -23.75 28.75
C GLN A 1047 -5.87 -25.10 28.89
N GLN A 1048 -5.64 -25.80 27.78
CA GLN A 1048 -4.78 -26.98 27.78
C GLN A 1048 -3.31 -26.59 27.95
N VAL A 1049 -2.83 -25.54 27.26
CA VAL A 1049 -1.47 -25.01 27.41
C VAL A 1049 -1.18 -24.67 28.88
N ARG A 1050 -2.02 -23.86 29.52
CA ARG A 1050 -1.91 -23.53 30.96
C ARG A 1050 -1.92 -24.75 31.87
N ARG A 1051 -2.71 -25.77 31.51
CA ARG A 1051 -2.80 -27.00 32.29
C ARG A 1051 -1.50 -27.80 32.19
N ILE A 1052 -1.01 -27.99 30.97
CA ILE A 1052 0.25 -28.70 30.73
C ILE A 1052 1.39 -27.95 31.40
N ASP A 1053 1.44 -26.62 31.28
CA ASP A 1053 2.49 -25.79 31.89
C ASP A 1053 2.51 -25.92 33.42
N ARG A 1054 1.33 -25.87 34.07
CA ARG A 1054 1.20 -26.15 35.50
C ARG A 1054 1.66 -27.56 35.89
N GLU A 1055 1.37 -28.55 35.06
CA GLU A 1055 1.83 -29.93 35.29
C GLU A 1055 3.34 -30.07 35.05
N LEU A 1056 3.94 -29.34 34.11
CA LEU A 1056 5.39 -29.27 33.92
C LEU A 1056 6.07 -28.70 35.17
N ASP A 1057 5.60 -27.55 35.66
CA ASP A 1057 6.17 -26.90 36.85
C ASP A 1057 6.11 -27.78 38.09
N ARG A 1058 4.98 -28.46 38.30
CA ARG A 1058 4.81 -29.43 39.41
C ARG A 1058 5.80 -30.60 39.35
N ASN A 1059 6.23 -31.00 38.15
CA ASN A 1059 7.05 -32.20 37.94
C ASN A 1059 8.52 -31.89 37.59
N LYS A 1060 8.90 -30.60 37.45
CA LYS A 1060 10.20 -30.11 36.94
C LYS A 1060 11.43 -30.65 37.69
N GLY A 1061 11.34 -30.78 39.01
CA GLY A 1061 12.42 -31.31 39.88
C GLY A 1061 12.39 -32.82 40.11
N GLY A 1062 11.42 -33.54 39.55
CA GLY A 1062 11.20 -34.97 39.78
C GLY A 1062 11.24 -35.80 38.50
N THR A 1063 10.07 -36.22 38.03
CA THR A 1063 9.90 -37.07 36.84
C THR A 1063 10.31 -36.39 35.53
N LEU A 1064 10.44 -35.06 35.52
CA LEU A 1064 10.85 -34.26 34.36
C LEU A 1064 12.25 -33.63 34.50
N ALA A 1065 13.10 -34.14 35.39
CA ALA A 1065 14.47 -33.64 35.55
C ALA A 1065 15.28 -33.70 34.23
N ASN A 1066 14.91 -34.60 33.32
CA ASN A 1066 15.48 -34.71 31.97
C ASN A 1066 15.28 -33.45 31.12
N LEU A 1067 14.27 -32.62 31.40
CA LEU A 1067 14.01 -31.37 30.67
C LEU A 1067 15.13 -30.32 30.84
N ALA A 1068 15.97 -30.42 31.88
CA ALA A 1068 17.15 -29.56 32.02
C ALA A 1068 18.16 -29.73 30.88
N GLY A 1069 18.10 -30.85 30.15
CA GLY A 1069 18.91 -31.12 28.97
C GLY A 1069 18.39 -30.47 27.67
N PHE A 1070 17.24 -29.78 27.71
CA PHE A 1070 16.62 -29.17 26.53
C PHE A 1070 16.64 -27.63 26.61
N VAL A 1071 16.48 -26.98 25.45
CA VAL A 1071 16.24 -25.54 25.36
C VAL A 1071 14.75 -25.31 25.06
N PRO A 1072 14.03 -24.51 25.85
CA PRO A 1072 12.65 -24.14 25.52
C PRO A 1072 12.61 -23.34 24.21
N ALA A 1073 11.80 -23.80 23.25
CA ALA A 1073 11.69 -23.14 21.96
C ALA A 1073 10.68 -21.97 21.95
N ILE A 1074 9.71 -21.97 22.88
CA ILE A 1074 8.66 -20.95 22.97
C ILE A 1074 9.27 -19.64 23.50
N ASN A 1075 9.56 -19.59 24.80
CA ASN A 1075 10.16 -18.45 25.49
C ASN A 1075 11.18 -18.99 26.50
N ALA A 1076 12.14 -18.18 26.96
CA ALA A 1076 13.17 -18.62 27.92
C ALA A 1076 12.62 -19.28 29.20
N ASN A 1077 11.37 -18.97 29.58
CA ASN A 1077 10.73 -19.43 30.81
C ASN A 1077 9.72 -20.58 30.65
N THR A 1078 9.28 -20.94 29.44
CA THR A 1078 8.26 -21.98 29.25
C THR A 1078 8.50 -22.82 27.99
N TYR A 1079 8.11 -24.10 28.06
CA TYR A 1079 8.08 -25.03 26.93
C TYR A 1079 6.71 -25.03 26.23
N CYS A 1080 5.69 -24.43 26.82
CA CYS A 1080 4.30 -24.55 26.40
C CYS A 1080 3.85 -23.34 25.59
N GLY A 1081 3.18 -23.57 24.45
CA GLY A 1081 2.62 -22.49 23.62
C GLY A 1081 1.36 -22.90 22.87
N THR A 1082 0.61 -21.91 22.40
CA THR A 1082 -0.48 -22.12 21.44
C THR A 1082 0.07 -22.23 20.02
N VAL A 1083 -0.76 -22.70 19.08
CA VAL A 1083 -0.41 -22.75 17.65
C VAL A 1083 -0.06 -21.36 17.13
N ASP A 1084 -0.90 -20.38 17.45
CA ASP A 1084 -0.78 -18.99 16.99
C ASP A 1084 0.45 -18.31 17.61
N SER A 1085 0.74 -18.53 18.90
CA SER A 1085 1.91 -17.93 19.57
C SER A 1085 3.26 -18.51 19.13
N PHE A 1086 3.29 -19.75 18.62
CA PHE A 1086 4.52 -20.39 18.14
C PHE A 1086 4.72 -20.27 16.62
N GLN A 1087 3.97 -19.39 15.98
CA GLN A 1087 4.08 -19.20 14.55
C GLN A 1087 5.42 -18.54 14.18
N GLY A 1088 6.12 -19.14 13.21
CA GLY A 1088 7.49 -18.73 12.84
C GLY A 1088 8.56 -19.53 13.61
N GLY A 1089 8.22 -20.03 14.80
CA GLY A 1089 9.07 -20.92 15.59
C GLY A 1089 9.26 -22.30 14.96
N GLU A 1090 10.30 -22.98 15.43
CA GLU A 1090 10.67 -24.36 15.07
C GLU A 1090 11.42 -24.99 16.25
N ALA A 1091 11.31 -26.32 16.41
CA ALA A 1091 12.07 -27.04 17.44
C ALA A 1091 12.55 -28.41 16.92
N ASP A 1092 13.60 -28.95 17.54
CA ASP A 1092 14.09 -30.30 17.23
C ASP A 1092 13.03 -31.35 17.56
N CYS A 1093 12.36 -31.20 18.69
CA CYS A 1093 11.23 -32.03 19.09
C CYS A 1093 9.99 -31.18 19.39
N ILE A 1094 8.83 -31.58 18.86
CA ILE A 1094 7.53 -30.98 19.16
C ILE A 1094 6.61 -32.05 19.74
N VAL A 1095 5.95 -31.72 20.85
CA VAL A 1095 4.86 -32.54 21.43
C VAL A 1095 3.55 -31.79 21.28
N ILE A 1096 2.52 -32.43 20.73
CA ILE A 1096 1.21 -31.83 20.46
C ILE A 1096 0.16 -32.48 21.33
N SER A 1097 -0.68 -31.69 22.02
CA SER A 1097 -1.95 -32.16 22.59
C SER A 1097 -3.11 -31.65 21.74
N MET A 1098 -3.86 -32.57 21.14
CA MET A 1098 -4.97 -32.26 20.24
C MET A 1098 -6.27 -31.91 20.97
N VAL A 1099 -6.43 -32.35 22.23
CA VAL A 1099 -7.52 -32.05 23.18
C VAL A 1099 -8.86 -32.70 22.83
N ARG A 1100 -9.30 -32.55 21.57
CA ARG A 1100 -10.67 -32.90 21.16
C ARG A 1100 -10.86 -34.41 21.13
N ASN A 1101 -11.81 -34.86 21.94
CA ASN A 1101 -12.25 -36.24 22.07
C ASN A 1101 -13.62 -36.25 22.76
N ASN A 1102 -14.70 -36.33 21.97
CA ASN A 1102 -16.06 -36.08 22.44
C ASN A 1102 -17.13 -36.88 21.65
N HIS A 1103 -18.39 -36.73 22.08
CA HIS A 1103 -19.55 -37.44 21.53
C HIS A 1103 -20.36 -36.62 20.50
N HIS A 1104 -19.85 -35.49 20.00
CA HIS A 1104 -20.65 -34.60 19.15
C HIS A 1104 -20.96 -35.21 17.78
N ALA A 1105 -22.21 -35.01 17.32
CA ALA A 1105 -22.72 -35.59 16.08
C ALA A 1105 -22.30 -34.86 14.78
N THR A 1106 -21.82 -33.61 14.86
CA THR A 1106 -21.40 -32.83 13.68
C THR A 1106 -19.90 -32.55 13.70
N PRO A 1107 -19.19 -32.63 12.55
CA PRO A 1107 -17.76 -32.37 12.48
C PRO A 1107 -17.35 -30.99 13.02
N ALA A 1108 -18.16 -29.97 12.76
CA ALA A 1108 -17.93 -28.61 13.24
C ALA A 1108 -17.87 -28.52 14.78
N ARG A 1109 -18.82 -29.16 15.48
CA ARG A 1109 -18.84 -29.20 16.95
C ARG A 1109 -17.81 -30.17 17.50
N ALA A 1110 -17.56 -31.28 16.82
CA ALA A 1110 -16.59 -32.28 17.24
C ALA A 1110 -15.16 -31.71 17.25
N LEU A 1111 -14.72 -31.11 16.14
CA LEU A 1111 -13.34 -30.65 15.97
C LEU A 1111 -13.08 -29.23 16.52
N GLY A 1112 -14.07 -28.34 16.50
CA GLY A 1112 -13.86 -26.95 16.89
C GLY A 1112 -12.67 -26.31 16.14
N PHE A 1113 -11.66 -25.84 16.87
CA PHE A 1113 -10.43 -25.24 16.32
C PHE A 1113 -9.61 -26.20 15.45
N LEU A 1114 -9.68 -27.52 15.67
CA LEU A 1114 -8.96 -28.49 14.84
C LEU A 1114 -9.50 -28.62 13.42
N ARG A 1115 -10.68 -28.05 13.13
CA ARG A 1115 -11.23 -28.03 11.77
C ARG A 1115 -10.43 -27.13 10.83
N ASP A 1116 -9.70 -26.18 11.38
CA ASP A 1116 -8.92 -25.21 10.61
C ASP A 1116 -7.64 -25.86 10.04
N LYS A 1117 -7.66 -26.15 8.75
CA LYS A 1117 -6.52 -26.74 8.02
C LYS A 1117 -5.26 -25.87 8.09
N ARG A 1118 -5.39 -24.54 8.17
CA ARG A 1118 -4.26 -23.60 8.23
C ARG A 1118 -3.54 -23.70 9.57
N ARG A 1119 -4.29 -23.80 10.68
CA ARG A 1119 -3.73 -24.07 12.01
C ARG A 1119 -3.08 -25.43 12.10
N MET A 1120 -3.70 -26.45 11.51
CA MET A 1120 -3.13 -27.81 11.45
C MET A 1120 -1.82 -27.86 10.66
N ASN A 1121 -1.73 -27.13 9.54
CA ASN A 1121 -0.49 -26.96 8.79
C ASN A 1121 0.61 -26.33 9.65
N VAL A 1122 0.29 -25.25 10.37
CA VAL A 1122 1.22 -24.62 11.31
C VAL A 1122 1.65 -25.62 12.38
N LEU A 1123 0.73 -26.35 13.01
CA LEU A 1123 0.99 -27.26 14.13
C LEU A 1123 1.89 -28.44 13.72
N LEU A 1124 1.63 -29.07 12.56
CA LEU A 1124 2.35 -30.26 12.08
C LEU A 1124 3.72 -29.94 11.47
N SER A 1125 3.99 -28.69 11.09
CA SER A 1125 5.22 -28.29 10.37
C SER A 1125 6.33 -27.67 11.24
N ARG A 1126 6.18 -27.67 12.58
CA ARG A 1126 7.16 -27.05 13.51
C ARG A 1126 8.32 -27.96 13.91
N ALA A 1127 8.17 -29.27 13.76
CA ALA A 1127 9.17 -30.24 14.16
C ALA A 1127 10.27 -30.42 13.10
N LYS A 1128 11.53 -30.36 13.51
CA LYS A 1128 12.68 -30.70 12.65
C LYS A 1128 12.93 -32.21 12.63
N TRP A 1129 13.09 -32.83 13.80
CA TRP A 1129 13.50 -34.23 13.92
C TRP A 1129 12.38 -35.13 14.39
N ARG A 1130 11.66 -34.73 15.44
CA ARG A 1130 10.69 -35.60 16.12
C ARG A 1130 9.37 -34.89 16.39
N LEU A 1131 8.28 -35.52 15.98
CA LEU A 1131 6.92 -35.05 16.17
C LEU A 1131 6.15 -36.09 16.99
N ILE A 1132 5.72 -35.71 18.19
CA ILE A 1132 4.90 -36.55 19.06
C ILE A 1132 3.50 -35.94 19.14
N ILE A 1133 2.49 -36.70 18.75
CA ILE A 1133 1.08 -36.25 18.73
C ILE A 1133 0.30 -37.03 19.77
N VAL A 1134 -0.44 -36.34 20.63
CA VAL A 1134 -1.34 -36.94 21.63
C VAL A 1134 -2.78 -36.60 21.25
N GLY A 1135 -3.59 -37.63 21.00
CA GLY A 1135 -4.99 -37.49 20.57
C GLY A 1135 -5.64 -38.85 20.42
N SER A 1136 -6.86 -38.93 19.86
CA SER A 1136 -7.59 -40.20 19.68
C SER A 1136 -7.82 -40.49 18.20
N LEU A 1137 -7.18 -41.53 17.65
CA LEU A 1137 -7.34 -41.91 16.23
C LEU A 1137 -8.77 -42.34 15.91
N ALA A 1138 -9.35 -43.19 16.76
CA ALA A 1138 -10.73 -43.65 16.60
C ALA A 1138 -11.75 -42.49 16.59
N PHE A 1139 -11.50 -41.42 17.36
CA PHE A 1139 -12.31 -40.20 17.28
C PHE A 1139 -12.18 -39.52 15.90
N TYR A 1140 -10.95 -39.32 15.40
CA TYR A 1140 -10.75 -38.66 14.11
C TYR A 1140 -11.29 -39.49 12.94
N GLU A 1141 -11.10 -40.81 12.96
CA GLU A 1141 -11.69 -41.74 11.98
C GLU A 1141 -13.21 -41.66 11.98
N HIS A 1142 -13.84 -41.64 13.17
CA HIS A 1142 -15.29 -41.47 13.28
C HIS A 1142 -15.75 -40.13 12.68
N VAL A 1143 -15.06 -39.03 13.00
CA VAL A 1143 -15.40 -37.71 12.46
C VAL A 1143 -15.27 -37.66 10.94
N VAL A 1144 -14.21 -38.24 10.37
CA VAL A 1144 -14.01 -38.34 8.90
C VAL A 1144 -15.12 -39.18 8.26
N ALA A 1145 -15.47 -40.33 8.86
CA ALA A 1145 -16.54 -41.18 8.38
C ALA A 1145 -17.91 -40.47 8.40
N VAL A 1146 -18.20 -39.67 9.43
CA VAL A 1146 -19.42 -38.84 9.50
C VAL A 1146 -19.39 -37.73 8.45
N ALA A 1147 -18.28 -37.02 8.31
CA ALA A 1147 -18.16 -35.91 7.36
C ALA A 1147 -18.28 -36.36 5.90
N SER A 1148 -17.75 -37.54 5.54
CA SER A 1148 -17.87 -38.09 4.18
C SER A 1148 -19.31 -38.29 3.70
N LYS A 1149 -20.27 -38.36 4.63
CA LYS A 1149 -21.71 -38.53 4.36
C LYS A 1149 -22.47 -37.21 4.31
N LEU A 1150 -21.82 -36.08 4.60
CA LEU A 1150 -22.43 -34.75 4.63
C LEU A 1150 -21.88 -33.90 3.49
N PRO A 1151 -22.72 -33.25 2.67
CA PRO A 1151 -22.25 -32.27 1.70
C PRO A 1151 -21.60 -31.07 2.42
N ASP A 1152 -20.60 -30.47 1.79
CA ASP A 1152 -19.96 -29.20 2.19
C ASP A 1152 -19.18 -29.19 3.53
N GLN A 1153 -18.54 -30.29 3.93
CA GLN A 1153 -17.59 -30.29 5.06
C GLN A 1153 -16.12 -30.24 4.57
N ASP A 1154 -15.45 -29.08 4.70
CA ASP A 1154 -14.01 -28.91 4.39
C ASP A 1154 -13.12 -29.51 5.51
N ILE A 1155 -13.05 -30.85 5.58
CA ILE A 1155 -12.11 -31.58 6.46
C ILE A 1155 -11.28 -32.65 5.72
N GLY A 1156 -11.15 -32.54 4.39
CA GLY A 1156 -10.39 -33.50 3.57
C GLY A 1156 -8.95 -33.72 4.05
N PHE A 1157 -8.31 -32.65 4.55
CA PHE A 1157 -6.95 -32.71 5.09
C PHE A 1157 -6.79 -33.69 6.27
N LEU A 1158 -7.85 -33.96 7.04
CA LEU A 1158 -7.82 -34.90 8.16
C LEU A 1158 -7.81 -36.34 7.66
N SER A 1159 -8.53 -36.61 6.56
CA SER A 1159 -8.46 -37.90 5.86
C SER A 1159 -7.05 -38.12 5.30
N ASP A 1160 -6.48 -37.11 4.65
CA ASP A 1160 -5.12 -37.15 4.12
C ASP A 1160 -4.09 -37.39 5.23
N PHE A 1161 -4.29 -36.77 6.40
CA PHE A 1161 -3.43 -36.96 7.57
C PHE A 1161 -3.46 -38.42 8.07
N LEU A 1162 -4.63 -39.03 8.22
CA LEU A 1162 -4.77 -40.42 8.66
C LEU A 1162 -4.11 -41.38 7.65
N GLU A 1163 -4.35 -41.19 6.36
CA GLU A 1163 -3.75 -42.02 5.31
C GLU A 1163 -2.22 -41.84 5.25
N ALA A 1164 -1.72 -40.61 5.38
CA ALA A 1164 -0.29 -40.33 5.42
C ALA A 1164 0.38 -40.95 6.65
N LEU A 1165 -0.26 -40.88 7.82
CA LEU A 1165 0.24 -41.49 9.05
C LEU A 1165 0.36 -43.01 8.92
N GLU A 1166 -0.66 -43.69 8.37
CA GLU A 1166 -0.61 -45.13 8.16
C GLU A 1166 0.45 -45.53 7.12
N SER A 1167 0.61 -44.73 6.05
CA SER A 1167 1.68 -44.92 5.06
C SER A 1167 3.07 -44.80 5.70
N GLU A 1168 3.30 -43.79 6.55
CA GLU A 1168 4.59 -43.62 7.24
C GLU A 1168 4.84 -44.71 8.29
N LYS A 1169 3.79 -45.24 8.90
CA LYS A 1169 3.86 -46.38 9.82
C LYS A 1169 4.23 -47.65 9.08
N ALA A 1170 3.60 -47.93 7.94
CA ALA A 1170 3.94 -49.06 7.07
C ALA A 1170 5.39 -48.97 6.56
N ALA A 1171 5.88 -47.76 6.27
CA ALA A 1171 7.28 -47.50 5.92
C ALA A 1171 8.26 -47.56 7.11
N GLY A 1172 7.76 -47.75 8.35
CA GLY A 1172 8.57 -47.85 9.56
C GLY A 1172 9.12 -46.52 10.07
N HIS A 1173 8.56 -45.38 9.64
CA HIS A 1173 8.94 -44.03 10.06
C HIS A 1173 7.97 -43.42 11.09
N ALA A 1174 6.78 -43.99 11.26
CA ALA A 1174 5.84 -43.62 12.32
C ALA A 1174 5.53 -44.80 13.26
N ALA A 1175 5.14 -44.50 14.49
CA ALA A 1175 4.65 -45.49 15.45
C ALA A 1175 3.39 -44.99 16.16
N VAL A 1176 2.45 -45.89 16.45
CA VAL A 1176 1.26 -45.61 17.27
C VAL A 1176 1.43 -46.34 18.59
N VAL A 1177 1.36 -45.59 19.70
CA VAL A 1177 1.57 -46.10 21.06
C VAL A 1177 0.27 -45.91 21.85
N PRO A 1178 -0.43 -46.99 22.26
CA PRO A 1178 -1.63 -46.87 23.07
C PRO A 1178 -1.34 -46.23 24.44
N TRP A 1179 -2.20 -45.32 24.90
CA TRP A 1179 -2.06 -44.69 26.22
C TRP A 1179 -1.99 -45.72 27.36
N THR A 1180 -2.73 -46.82 27.25
CA THR A 1180 -2.68 -47.93 28.23
C THR A 1180 -1.30 -48.53 28.39
N THR A 1181 -0.54 -48.64 27.29
CA THR A 1181 0.84 -49.15 27.29
C THR A 1181 1.79 -48.13 27.93
N LEU A 1182 1.64 -46.84 27.57
CA LEU A 1182 2.44 -45.74 28.12
C LEU A 1182 2.20 -45.52 29.62
N LYS A 1183 0.95 -45.73 30.08
CA LYS A 1183 0.51 -45.63 31.47
C LYS A 1183 0.95 -46.84 32.31
N GLY A 1184 0.97 -48.03 31.72
CA GLY A 1184 1.31 -49.29 32.39
C GLY A 1184 2.81 -49.57 32.53
N ALA A 1185 3.67 -48.88 31.77
CA ALA A 1185 5.12 -49.04 31.88
C ALA A 1185 5.65 -48.38 33.17
N THR A 1186 5.88 -49.14 34.23
CA THR A 1186 6.71 -48.73 35.39
C THR A 1186 8.20 -48.75 35.02
N LYS A 1187 8.95 -47.83 35.64
CA LYS A 1187 10.38 -47.50 35.40
C LYS A 1187 11.25 -48.63 34.86
#